data_AF-A0A6M1ZXU4-F1
#
_entry.id   AF-A0A6M1ZXU4-F1
#
_cell.length_a   1.000
_cell.length_b   1.000
_cell.length_c   1.000
_cell.angle_alpha   90.00
_cell.angle_beta   90.00
_cell.angle_gamma   90.00
#
_symmetry.space_group_name_H-M   'P 1'
#
loop_
_entity.id
_entity.type
_entity.pdbx_description
1 polymer ?
#
loop_
_entity_poly.entity_id
_entity_poly.type
_entity_poly.pdbx_seq_one_letter_code
_entity_poly.pdbx_strand_id
1 'polypeptide(L)'
;MPSENKRSGGRKLILTLCLAIFTILVALTYGDEFQKGPVPMENPLETQNVNNDLLKANEEYLHIIQVLNEQLVTLQETSLIAKEESDEVIEWKRKIEDLQDFLEAKADDRTAFEGKIIELTGLLDQKNEELDKTKDEILVLNDQLSQLEELKGSLTQKREQLEQSQENLSQLENANNEKSLEIEKLVDLITELNGRSAQLKGDLQREENQRETLNSQIAELTEQNREFLDAQERLNSDLTMETKVKLDLESQITELHAIEKNSYEKIDNLLAQLDQTQTQNTDSFEKMNTLQSEWELLKSDYEEKSIQLQDTQDDLSSSEQTLDSLRHQLGLKEEMFRANLEIEEKKKQELREVVSEIQEQNAELTKKSHELAELQEKFNSQSKEFLATQQTLHESQEAFTDLKKTLIETTSQMAFSQENYQNAKVNFKRDKADILEALEENAETISYLEKQLSAKEVVMKSSMKQEENNKDLLRENINQLKDHNRQLLSRIEALERDLKFKSEQVNNLLIFERKYEEERKKRLIKEQVLKQLQSHLNQQKSSLNKLENTRQNLKDELELTQDSYSQLAKELAKRQPSPGIAQDHVMTDPQHHIVEEGETLMHISMKYYGTTRKWRRILESNRDVIADENKIQPGTEIIIP
;
A
#
# COMPACT_ATOMS: atom_id res chain seq x y z
N MET A 1 -120.74 24.72 -93.19
CA MET A 1 -120.51 25.58 -92.02
C MET A 1 -119.33 25.05 -91.23
N PRO A 2 -118.20 25.76 -91.15
CA PRO A 2 -117.02 25.37 -90.38
C PRO A 2 -116.98 26.06 -88.99
N SER A 3 -116.19 25.53 -88.05
CA SER A 3 -115.36 26.33 -87.11
C SER A 3 -114.68 25.49 -86.02
N GLU A 4 -115.35 24.50 -85.43
CA GLU A 4 -114.94 23.98 -84.12
C GLU A 4 -113.67 23.11 -84.12
N ASN A 5 -113.42 22.31 -85.16
CA ASN A 5 -112.32 21.34 -85.13
C ASN A 5 -110.91 21.99 -85.10
N LYS A 6 -110.74 23.23 -85.60
CA LYS A 6 -109.48 23.98 -85.46
C LYS A 6 -109.24 24.48 -84.01
N ARG A 7 -110.28 24.69 -83.20
CA ARG A 7 -110.14 25.11 -81.79
C ARG A 7 -109.68 23.98 -80.86
N SER A 8 -109.89 22.72 -81.25
CA SER A 8 -109.41 21.55 -80.51
C SER A 8 -107.88 21.41 -80.58
N GLY A 9 -107.32 21.46 -81.81
CA GLY A 9 -105.88 21.34 -82.04
C GLY A 9 -105.07 22.44 -81.33
N GLY A 10 -105.42 23.71 -81.54
CA GLY A 10 -104.74 24.83 -80.89
C GLY A 10 -104.78 24.77 -79.36
N ARG A 11 -105.92 24.36 -78.76
CA ARG A 11 -106.01 24.20 -77.30
C ARG A 11 -105.17 23.05 -76.76
N LYS A 12 -105.02 21.95 -77.50
CA LYS A 12 -104.08 20.88 -77.12
C LYS A 12 -102.63 21.35 -77.23
N LEU A 13 -102.26 21.98 -78.34
CA LEU A 13 -100.90 22.50 -78.55
C LEU A 13 -100.51 23.51 -77.45
N ILE A 14 -101.41 24.43 -77.11
CA ILE A 14 -101.23 25.40 -76.01
C ILE A 14 -101.13 24.69 -74.66
N LEU A 15 -101.96 23.67 -74.36
CA LEU A 15 -101.81 22.91 -73.11
C LEU A 15 -100.47 22.18 -73.01
N THR A 16 -100.01 21.54 -74.09
CA THR A 16 -98.72 20.84 -74.13
C THR A 16 -97.55 21.82 -74.00
N LEU A 17 -97.60 22.97 -74.69
CA LEU A 17 -96.63 24.05 -74.52
C LEU A 17 -96.64 24.58 -73.08
N CYS A 18 -97.80 24.89 -72.50
CA CYS A 18 -97.89 25.35 -71.12
C CYS A 18 -97.36 24.32 -70.11
N LEU A 19 -97.56 23.02 -70.35
CA LEU A 19 -96.99 21.94 -69.54
C LEU A 19 -95.45 21.89 -69.66
N ALA A 20 -94.92 21.94 -70.88
CA ALA A 20 -93.47 21.96 -71.14
C ALA A 20 -92.81 23.20 -70.51
N ILE A 21 -93.40 24.39 -70.70
CA ILE A 21 -92.96 25.65 -70.09
C ILE A 21 -93.00 25.55 -68.56
N PHE A 22 -94.03 24.92 -67.98
CA PHE A 22 -94.14 24.74 -66.53
C PHE A 22 -93.06 23.78 -65.99
N THR A 23 -92.77 22.67 -66.66
CA THR A 23 -91.66 21.78 -66.27
C THR A 23 -90.29 22.40 -66.47
N ILE A 24 -90.08 23.20 -67.53
CA ILE A 24 -88.83 23.96 -67.74
C ILE A 24 -88.66 25.04 -66.66
N LEU A 25 -89.73 25.75 -66.28
CA LEU A 25 -89.70 26.70 -65.17
C LEU A 25 -89.39 26.03 -63.83
N VAL A 26 -90.00 24.86 -63.54
CA VAL A 26 -89.69 24.08 -62.33
C VAL A 26 -88.21 23.67 -62.32
N ALA A 27 -87.69 23.13 -63.43
CA ALA A 27 -86.28 22.76 -63.56
C ALA A 27 -85.34 23.97 -63.33
N LEU A 28 -85.64 25.13 -63.93
CA LEU A 28 -84.88 26.36 -63.70
C LEU A 28 -84.93 26.82 -62.24
N THR A 29 -86.09 26.74 -61.56
CA THR A 29 -86.19 27.13 -60.14
C THR A 29 -85.43 26.20 -59.18
N TYR A 30 -85.26 24.92 -59.53
CA TYR A 30 -84.43 24.00 -58.74
C TYR A 30 -82.92 24.13 -59.02
N GLY A 31 -82.53 24.81 -60.10
CA GLY A 31 -81.13 25.07 -60.44
C GLY A 31 -80.42 26.09 -59.54
N ASP A 32 -81.16 27.02 -58.91
CA ASP A 32 -80.55 28.11 -58.13
C ASP A 32 -80.06 27.70 -56.73
N GLU A 33 -80.57 26.61 -56.14
CA GLU A 33 -80.06 26.13 -54.84
C GLU A 33 -78.65 25.53 -54.94
N PHE A 34 -78.18 25.15 -56.14
CA PHE A 34 -76.85 24.61 -56.40
C PHE A 34 -75.70 25.63 -56.26
N GLN A 35 -75.97 26.93 -56.12
CA GLN A 35 -74.89 27.94 -55.98
C GLN A 35 -74.25 28.02 -54.59
N LYS A 36 -74.74 27.27 -53.58
CA LYS A 36 -74.11 27.19 -52.27
C LYS A 36 -72.98 26.15 -52.30
N GLY A 37 -71.76 26.63 -52.55
CA GLY A 37 -70.54 25.80 -52.57
C GLY A 37 -70.30 25.03 -51.26
N PRO A 38 -69.49 23.95 -51.31
CA PRO A 38 -69.39 22.97 -50.23
C PRO A 38 -68.86 23.57 -48.93
N VAL A 39 -69.61 23.34 -47.84
CA VAL A 39 -69.15 23.58 -46.48
C VAL A 39 -68.18 22.44 -46.09
N PRO A 40 -67.01 22.72 -45.51
CA PRO A 40 -66.12 21.68 -45.01
C PRO A 40 -66.78 20.96 -43.81
N MET A 41 -66.94 19.64 -43.90
CA MET A 41 -67.45 18.79 -42.83
C MET A 41 -66.50 17.62 -42.57
N GLU A 42 -66.30 17.28 -41.30
CA GLU A 42 -65.17 16.47 -40.81
C GLU A 42 -65.43 14.95 -40.83
N ASN A 43 -66.41 14.47 -41.60
CA ASN A 43 -66.94 13.11 -41.47
C ASN A 43 -67.14 12.37 -42.81
N PRO A 44 -66.35 11.32 -43.12
CA PRO A 44 -66.38 10.65 -44.43
C PRO A 44 -67.62 9.78 -44.70
N LEU A 45 -68.49 9.56 -43.70
CA LEU A 45 -69.75 8.82 -43.89
C LEU A 45 -70.89 9.69 -44.46
N GLU A 46 -70.85 11.00 -44.27
CA GLU A 46 -71.91 11.90 -44.72
C GLU A 46 -71.73 12.31 -46.19
N THR A 47 -70.48 12.51 -46.63
CA THR A 47 -70.13 12.78 -48.04
C THR A 47 -70.53 11.63 -48.98
N GLN A 48 -70.52 10.38 -48.51
CA GLN A 48 -70.93 9.23 -49.32
C GLN A 48 -72.45 9.20 -49.59
N ASN A 49 -73.28 9.70 -48.66
CA ASN A 49 -74.72 9.80 -48.87
C ASN A 49 -75.08 10.96 -49.81
N VAL A 50 -74.50 12.14 -49.60
CA VAL A 50 -74.77 13.33 -50.43
C VAL A 50 -74.43 13.08 -51.91
N ASN A 51 -73.33 12.36 -52.21
CA ASN A 51 -73.00 11.97 -53.58
C ASN A 51 -74.01 10.98 -54.20
N ASN A 52 -74.60 10.06 -53.41
CA ASN A 52 -75.61 9.13 -53.92
C ASN A 52 -76.94 9.83 -54.24
N ASP A 53 -77.35 10.80 -53.42
CA ASP A 53 -78.59 11.56 -53.66
C ASP A 53 -78.41 12.54 -54.84
N LEU A 54 -77.21 13.14 -55.00
CA LEU A 54 -76.84 13.90 -56.21
C LEU A 54 -76.83 13.04 -57.49
N LEU A 55 -76.45 11.77 -57.39
CA LEU A 55 -76.47 10.85 -58.53
C LEU A 55 -77.90 10.54 -58.97
N LYS A 56 -78.80 10.24 -58.01
CA LYS A 56 -80.24 10.03 -58.30
C LYS A 56 -80.90 11.25 -58.94
N ALA A 57 -80.65 12.45 -58.40
CA ALA A 57 -81.19 13.68 -58.95
C ALA A 57 -80.72 13.90 -60.41
N ASN A 58 -79.50 13.47 -60.74
CA ASN A 58 -78.98 13.45 -62.12
C ASN A 58 -79.72 12.44 -63.01
N GLU A 59 -79.94 11.21 -62.53
CA GLU A 59 -80.67 10.17 -63.28
C GLU A 59 -82.13 10.59 -63.57
N GLU A 60 -82.81 11.20 -62.58
CA GLU A 60 -84.16 11.75 -62.77
C GLU A 60 -84.17 12.91 -63.78
N TYR A 61 -83.18 13.82 -63.73
CA TYR A 61 -83.02 14.87 -64.74
C TYR A 61 -82.78 14.31 -66.15
N LEU A 62 -81.93 13.28 -66.28
CA LEU A 62 -81.66 12.64 -67.57
C LEU A 62 -82.92 12.00 -68.16
N HIS A 63 -83.74 11.37 -67.31
CA HIS A 63 -84.99 10.76 -67.72
C HIS A 63 -86.04 11.82 -68.15
N ILE A 64 -86.13 12.94 -67.43
CA ILE A 64 -86.97 14.08 -67.84
C ILE A 64 -86.53 14.64 -69.19
N ILE A 65 -85.23 14.78 -69.44
CA ILE A 65 -84.68 15.23 -70.73
C ILE A 65 -85.00 14.23 -71.86
N GLN A 66 -84.92 12.91 -71.61
CA GLN A 66 -85.34 11.90 -72.60
C GLN A 66 -86.83 12.03 -72.95
N VAL A 67 -87.72 12.13 -71.95
CA VAL A 67 -89.17 12.25 -72.16
C VAL A 67 -89.52 13.55 -72.90
N LEU A 68 -88.83 14.65 -72.61
CA LEU A 68 -88.98 15.91 -73.35
C LEU A 68 -88.53 15.76 -74.82
N ASN A 69 -87.43 15.04 -75.09
CA ASN A 69 -86.97 14.79 -76.45
C ASN A 69 -87.95 13.92 -77.25
N GLU A 70 -88.50 12.85 -76.66
CA GLU A 70 -89.54 12.03 -77.30
C GLU A 70 -90.79 12.86 -77.63
N GLN A 71 -91.23 13.72 -76.70
CA GLN A 71 -92.36 14.63 -76.95
C GLN A 71 -92.03 15.65 -78.05
N LEU A 72 -90.82 16.19 -78.10
CA LEU A 72 -90.39 17.16 -79.11
C LEU A 72 -90.30 16.52 -80.52
N VAL A 73 -89.87 15.26 -80.62
CA VAL A 73 -89.94 14.48 -81.86
C VAL A 73 -91.40 14.31 -82.32
N THR A 74 -92.33 13.91 -81.45
CA THR A 74 -93.75 13.79 -81.85
C THR A 74 -94.40 15.13 -82.22
N LEU A 75 -93.91 16.26 -81.67
CA LEU A 75 -94.31 17.60 -82.09
C LEU A 75 -93.75 17.96 -83.48
N GLN A 76 -92.51 17.58 -83.81
CA GLN A 76 -91.97 17.74 -85.16
C GLN A 76 -92.74 16.90 -86.19
N GLU A 77 -93.00 15.61 -85.90
CA GLU A 77 -93.77 14.73 -86.79
C GLU A 77 -95.20 15.24 -87.03
N THR A 78 -95.88 15.78 -86.00
CA THR A 78 -97.21 16.36 -86.16
C THR A 78 -97.21 17.74 -86.84
N SER A 79 -96.10 18.49 -86.79
CA SER A 79 -95.95 19.76 -87.51
C SER A 79 -95.90 19.58 -89.03
N LEU A 80 -95.37 18.46 -89.53
CA LEU A 80 -95.17 18.19 -90.97
C LEU A 80 -96.46 18.17 -91.80
N ILE A 81 -97.63 18.11 -91.14
CA ILE A 81 -98.96 18.03 -91.77
C ILE A 81 -99.54 19.43 -92.04
N ALA A 82 -98.98 20.49 -91.46
CA ALA A 82 -99.46 21.87 -91.58
C ALA A 82 -98.57 22.75 -92.49
N LYS A 83 -98.92 22.84 -93.77
CA LYS A 83 -98.29 23.80 -94.71
C LYS A 83 -98.77 25.24 -94.47
N GLU A 84 -98.26 25.88 -93.43
CA GLU A 84 -98.15 27.33 -93.22
C GLU A 84 -97.47 27.52 -91.85
N GLU A 85 -96.18 27.91 -91.83
CA GLU A 85 -95.50 28.22 -90.56
C GLU A 85 -96.02 29.57 -90.04
N SER A 86 -96.70 29.53 -88.89
CA SER A 86 -97.12 30.73 -88.15
C SER A 86 -95.93 31.35 -87.44
N ASP A 87 -95.87 32.69 -87.34
CA ASP A 87 -94.79 33.42 -86.67
C ASP A 87 -94.53 32.93 -85.23
N GLU A 88 -95.60 32.52 -84.51
CA GLU A 88 -95.51 31.91 -83.18
C GLU A 88 -94.60 30.67 -83.16
N VAL A 89 -94.62 29.83 -84.21
CA VAL A 89 -93.80 28.61 -84.31
C VAL A 89 -92.32 28.97 -84.51
N ILE A 90 -92.04 30.07 -85.23
CA ILE A 90 -90.67 30.58 -85.42
C ILE A 90 -90.15 31.17 -84.10
N GLU A 91 -90.98 31.90 -83.35
CA GLU A 91 -90.64 32.39 -82.01
C GLU A 91 -90.37 31.22 -81.02
N TRP A 92 -91.18 30.16 -81.06
CA TRP A 92 -90.98 28.98 -80.23
C TRP A 92 -89.75 28.15 -80.61
N LYS A 93 -89.44 28.01 -81.91
CA LYS A 93 -88.17 27.42 -82.36
C LYS A 93 -86.97 28.18 -81.81
N ARG A 94 -86.98 29.50 -81.94
CA ARG A 94 -85.90 30.36 -81.42
C ARG A 94 -85.76 30.25 -79.89
N LYS A 95 -86.86 30.22 -79.13
CA LYS A 95 -86.82 29.99 -77.68
C LYS A 95 -86.28 28.60 -77.29
N ILE A 96 -86.39 27.60 -78.17
CA ILE A 96 -85.80 26.28 -77.97
C ILE A 96 -84.30 26.34 -78.25
N GLU A 97 -83.84 27.02 -79.30
CA GLU A 97 -82.41 27.30 -79.52
C GLU A 97 -81.80 28.10 -78.35
N ASP A 98 -82.41 29.21 -77.94
CA ASP A 98 -81.96 30.03 -76.78
C ASP A 98 -81.86 29.19 -75.47
N LEU A 99 -82.70 28.15 -75.31
CA LEU A 99 -82.66 27.21 -74.18
C LEU A 99 -81.64 26.08 -74.36
N GLN A 100 -81.37 25.64 -75.59
CA GLN A 100 -80.34 24.65 -75.89
C GLN A 100 -78.94 25.24 -75.66
N ASP A 101 -78.69 26.45 -76.16
CA ASP A 101 -77.46 27.22 -75.89
C ASP A 101 -77.24 27.40 -74.38
N PHE A 102 -78.31 27.71 -73.62
CA PHE A 102 -78.23 27.84 -72.16
C PHE A 102 -77.92 26.51 -71.45
N LEU A 103 -78.48 25.40 -71.91
CA LEU A 103 -78.21 24.07 -71.35
C LEU A 103 -76.80 23.56 -71.70
N GLU A 104 -76.31 23.83 -72.90
CA GLU A 104 -74.94 23.48 -73.31
C GLU A 104 -73.90 24.32 -72.52
N ALA A 105 -74.14 25.62 -72.36
CA ALA A 105 -73.34 26.47 -71.47
C ALA A 105 -73.34 25.99 -70.01
N LYS A 106 -74.45 25.38 -69.54
CA LYS A 106 -74.51 24.77 -68.19
C LYS A 106 -73.83 23.40 -68.10
N ALA A 107 -73.70 22.66 -69.21
CA ALA A 107 -72.86 21.46 -69.28
C ALA A 107 -71.36 21.82 -69.27
N ASP A 108 -70.96 22.91 -69.93
CA ASP A 108 -69.60 23.46 -69.87
C ASP A 108 -69.25 23.95 -68.45
N ASP A 109 -70.12 24.72 -67.79
CA ASP A 109 -69.96 25.10 -66.37
C ASP A 109 -69.75 23.84 -65.50
N ARG A 110 -70.59 22.82 -65.68
CA ARG A 110 -70.53 21.57 -64.93
C ARG A 110 -69.21 20.84 -65.13
N THR A 111 -68.74 20.66 -66.36
CA THR A 111 -67.47 19.96 -66.63
C THR A 111 -66.27 20.75 -66.10
N ALA A 112 -66.34 22.09 -66.08
CA ALA A 112 -65.34 22.92 -65.39
C ALA A 112 -65.34 22.72 -63.87
N PHE A 113 -66.51 22.56 -63.23
CA PHE A 113 -66.61 22.20 -61.81
C PHE A 113 -66.12 20.78 -61.52
N GLU A 114 -66.51 19.78 -62.33
CA GLU A 114 -66.03 18.39 -62.18
C GLU A 114 -64.51 18.30 -62.33
N GLY A 115 -63.92 18.99 -63.31
CA GLY A 115 -62.46 19.10 -63.46
C GLY A 115 -61.78 19.74 -62.24
N LYS A 116 -62.40 20.74 -61.62
CA LYS A 116 -61.88 21.39 -60.41
C LYS A 116 -62.03 20.54 -59.14
N ILE A 117 -63.07 19.69 -59.07
CA ILE A 117 -63.21 18.68 -58.02
C ILE A 117 -62.05 17.69 -58.13
N ILE A 118 -61.75 17.18 -59.34
CA ILE A 118 -60.63 16.26 -59.58
C ILE A 118 -59.27 16.89 -59.19
N GLU A 119 -59.05 18.17 -59.52
CA GLU A 119 -57.84 18.91 -59.09
C GLU A 119 -57.73 18.98 -57.55
N LEU A 120 -58.82 19.32 -56.86
CA LEU A 120 -58.85 19.40 -55.40
C LEU A 120 -58.70 18.03 -54.71
N THR A 121 -59.29 16.97 -55.26
CA THR A 121 -59.08 15.60 -54.77
C THR A 121 -57.62 15.17 -54.92
N GLY A 122 -56.98 15.41 -56.07
CA GLY A 122 -55.56 15.09 -56.26
C GLY A 122 -54.62 15.86 -55.31
N LEU A 123 -54.96 17.11 -54.99
CA LEU A 123 -54.24 17.88 -53.97
C LEU A 123 -54.48 17.36 -52.55
N LEU A 124 -55.68 16.89 -52.23
CA LEU A 124 -56.02 16.27 -50.95
C LEU A 124 -55.27 14.94 -50.76
N ASP A 125 -55.23 14.08 -51.79
CA ASP A 125 -54.51 12.82 -51.77
C ASP A 125 -53.00 13.02 -51.59
N GLN A 126 -52.39 13.99 -52.28
CA GLN A 126 -50.99 14.36 -52.05
C GLN A 126 -50.77 14.82 -50.60
N LYS A 127 -51.69 15.59 -50.01
CA LYS A 127 -51.58 16.05 -48.61
C LYS A 127 -51.77 14.93 -47.60
N ASN A 128 -52.59 13.92 -47.91
CA ASN A 128 -52.70 12.71 -47.11
C ASN A 128 -51.41 11.88 -47.17
N GLU A 129 -50.78 11.74 -48.35
CA GLU A 129 -49.50 11.03 -48.50
C GLU A 129 -48.33 11.75 -47.77
N GLU A 130 -48.33 13.09 -47.76
CA GLU A 130 -47.40 13.89 -46.93
C GLU A 130 -47.69 13.75 -45.42
N LEU A 131 -48.96 13.68 -45.02
CA LEU A 131 -49.38 13.49 -43.63
C LEU A 131 -49.02 12.09 -43.10
N ASP A 132 -49.15 11.03 -43.90
CA ASP A 132 -48.80 9.69 -43.46
C ASP A 132 -47.29 9.50 -43.32
N LYS A 133 -46.48 10.07 -44.22
CA LYS A 133 -45.00 10.10 -44.06
C LYS A 133 -44.57 10.81 -42.78
N THR A 134 -45.21 11.93 -42.43
CA THR A 134 -44.88 12.64 -41.19
C THR A 134 -45.37 11.91 -39.93
N LYS A 135 -46.43 11.08 -40.00
CA LYS A 135 -46.77 10.13 -38.91
C LYS A 135 -45.68 9.07 -38.73
N ASP A 136 -45.19 8.47 -39.81
CA ASP A 136 -44.12 7.46 -39.75
C ASP A 136 -42.82 8.04 -39.16
N GLU A 137 -42.45 9.27 -39.55
CA GLU A 137 -41.32 10.00 -38.97
C GLU A 137 -41.51 10.26 -37.45
N ILE A 138 -42.71 10.65 -37.02
CA ILE A 138 -43.05 10.84 -35.60
C ILE A 138 -42.95 9.53 -34.82
N LEU A 139 -43.39 8.40 -35.39
CA LEU A 139 -43.27 7.09 -34.74
C LEU A 139 -41.80 6.68 -34.53
N VAL A 140 -40.94 6.90 -35.53
CA VAL A 140 -39.49 6.64 -35.43
C VAL A 140 -38.82 7.55 -34.39
N LEU A 141 -39.19 8.84 -34.34
CA LEU A 141 -38.68 9.78 -33.34
C LEU A 141 -39.13 9.41 -31.92
N ASN A 142 -40.35 8.89 -31.75
CA ASN A 142 -40.87 8.49 -30.45
C ASN A 142 -40.16 7.23 -29.90
N ASP A 143 -39.87 6.24 -30.77
CA ASP A 143 -39.07 5.06 -30.39
C ASP A 143 -37.63 5.46 -29.96
N GLN A 144 -36.99 6.36 -30.71
CA GLN A 144 -35.69 6.93 -30.32
C GLN A 144 -35.73 7.67 -28.98
N LEU A 145 -36.85 8.34 -28.66
CA LEU A 145 -37.04 9.04 -27.40
C LEU A 145 -37.13 8.03 -26.23
N SER A 146 -37.89 6.94 -26.38
CA SER A 146 -37.93 5.86 -25.38
C SER A 146 -36.57 5.19 -25.16
N GLN A 147 -35.79 4.96 -26.22
CA GLN A 147 -34.42 4.44 -26.10
C GLN A 147 -33.49 5.41 -25.31
N LEU A 148 -33.66 6.72 -25.49
CA LEU A 148 -32.91 7.74 -24.72
C LEU A 148 -33.32 7.78 -23.24
N GLU A 149 -34.59 7.52 -22.92
CA GLU A 149 -35.06 7.42 -21.53
C GLU A 149 -34.51 6.18 -20.81
N GLU A 150 -34.45 5.02 -21.48
CA GLU A 150 -33.80 3.81 -20.95
C GLU A 150 -32.31 4.03 -20.70
N LEU A 151 -31.59 4.62 -21.66
CA LEU A 151 -30.18 4.98 -21.51
C LEU A 151 -29.94 5.97 -20.36
N LYS A 152 -30.84 6.95 -20.17
CA LYS A 152 -30.80 7.89 -19.03
C LYS A 152 -31.03 7.18 -17.69
N GLY A 153 -31.91 6.18 -17.64
CA GLY A 153 -32.08 5.31 -16.48
C GLY A 153 -30.80 4.54 -16.14
N SER A 154 -30.22 3.86 -17.13
CA SER A 154 -28.95 3.12 -16.98
C SER A 154 -27.79 4.02 -16.54
N LEU A 155 -27.68 5.22 -17.10
CA LEU A 155 -26.65 6.20 -16.72
C LEU A 155 -26.85 6.72 -15.29
N THR A 156 -28.10 6.86 -14.83
CA THR A 156 -28.42 7.23 -13.45
C THR A 156 -27.99 6.12 -12.48
N GLN A 157 -28.30 4.85 -12.79
CA GLN A 157 -27.88 3.70 -12.00
C GLN A 157 -26.35 3.56 -11.93
N LYS A 158 -25.63 3.76 -13.05
CA LYS A 158 -24.16 3.76 -13.03
C LYS A 158 -23.55 4.93 -12.26
N ARG A 159 -24.25 6.06 -12.14
CA ARG A 159 -23.82 7.20 -11.32
C ARG A 159 -23.94 6.89 -9.83
N GLU A 160 -25.05 6.28 -9.41
CA GLU A 160 -25.26 5.82 -8.03
C GLU A 160 -24.23 4.75 -7.62
N GLN A 161 -23.93 3.80 -8.51
CA GLN A 161 -22.85 2.81 -8.30
C GLN A 161 -21.46 3.45 -8.18
N LEU A 162 -21.19 4.53 -8.93
CA LEU A 162 -19.93 5.27 -8.83
C LEU A 162 -19.83 6.03 -7.49
N GLU A 163 -20.92 6.64 -7.04
CA GLU A 163 -21.01 7.38 -5.78
C GLU A 163 -20.81 6.45 -4.57
N GLN A 164 -21.46 5.27 -4.56
CA GLN A 164 -21.22 4.20 -3.59
C GLN A 164 -19.75 3.70 -3.63
N SER A 165 -19.16 3.60 -4.83
CA SER A 165 -17.75 3.19 -4.97
C SER A 165 -16.77 4.25 -4.43
N GLN A 166 -17.11 5.54 -4.54
CA GLN A 166 -16.34 6.64 -3.98
C GLN A 166 -16.46 6.72 -2.45
N GLU A 167 -17.64 6.46 -1.89
CA GLU A 167 -17.82 6.35 -0.44
C GLU A 167 -17.00 5.19 0.15
N ASN A 168 -17.09 4.00 -0.46
CA ASN A 168 -16.30 2.83 -0.06
C ASN A 168 -14.78 3.10 -0.14
N LEU A 169 -14.31 3.84 -1.15
CA LEU A 169 -12.91 4.24 -1.26
C LEU A 169 -12.50 5.16 -0.10
N SER A 170 -13.31 6.16 0.24
CA SER A 170 -13.02 7.06 1.36
C SER A 170 -13.02 6.33 2.71
N GLN A 171 -13.91 5.35 2.91
CA GLN A 171 -13.90 4.50 4.11
C GLN A 171 -12.61 3.67 4.20
N LEU A 172 -12.13 3.12 3.08
CA LEU A 172 -10.85 2.39 3.01
C LEU A 172 -9.63 3.29 3.23
N GLU A 173 -9.62 4.52 2.69
CA GLU A 173 -8.56 5.50 2.94
C GLU A 173 -8.47 5.86 4.43
N ASN A 174 -9.60 6.10 5.09
CA ASN A 174 -9.65 6.37 6.53
C ASN A 174 -9.13 5.17 7.35
N ALA A 175 -9.57 3.95 7.06
CA ALA A 175 -9.09 2.74 7.73
C ALA A 175 -7.57 2.51 7.51
N ASN A 176 -7.05 2.80 6.32
CA ASN A 176 -5.62 2.74 6.02
C ASN A 176 -4.81 3.79 6.80
N ASN A 177 -5.36 4.99 6.99
CA ASN A 177 -4.74 6.04 7.81
C ASN A 177 -4.70 5.65 9.30
N GLU A 178 -5.78 5.08 9.84
CA GLU A 178 -5.81 4.53 11.20
C GLU A 178 -4.77 3.40 11.38
N LYS A 179 -4.67 2.49 10.42
CA LYS A 179 -3.66 1.41 10.44
C LYS A 179 -2.24 1.93 10.32
N SER A 180 -2.01 2.99 9.55
CA SER A 180 -0.70 3.65 9.46
C SER A 180 -0.28 4.25 10.81
N LEU A 181 -1.20 4.90 11.52
CA LEU A 181 -0.97 5.43 12.87
C LEU A 181 -0.78 4.33 13.94
N GLU A 182 -1.38 3.15 13.75
CA GLU A 182 -1.12 1.98 14.60
C GLU A 182 0.28 1.40 14.35
N ILE A 183 0.72 1.35 13.09
CA ILE A 183 2.09 0.93 12.70
C ILE A 183 3.13 1.89 13.28
N GLU A 184 2.92 3.21 13.20
CA GLU A 184 3.83 4.23 13.75
C GLU A 184 4.08 4.02 15.25
N LYS A 185 3.02 3.83 16.04
CA LYS A 185 3.11 3.51 17.48
C LYS A 185 3.86 2.21 17.78
N LEU A 186 3.77 1.21 16.88
CA LEU A 186 4.52 -0.04 17.03
C LEU A 186 6.01 0.15 16.70
N VAL A 187 6.36 1.04 15.76
CA VAL A 187 7.75 1.41 15.46
C VAL A 187 8.39 2.18 16.63
N ASP A 188 7.65 3.09 17.26
CA ASP A 188 8.11 3.78 18.48
C ASP A 188 8.37 2.77 19.62
N LEU A 189 7.44 1.85 19.88
CA LEU A 189 7.59 0.82 20.91
C LEU A 189 8.78 -0.12 20.63
N ILE A 190 8.99 -0.51 19.37
CA ILE A 190 10.18 -1.29 18.96
C ILE A 190 11.47 -0.49 19.22
N THR A 191 11.45 0.82 18.99
CA THR A 191 12.59 1.70 19.24
C THR A 191 12.91 1.82 20.73
N GLU A 192 11.90 1.96 21.60
CA GLU A 192 12.06 1.94 23.05
C GLU A 192 12.64 0.59 23.54
N LEU A 193 12.07 -0.53 23.09
CA LEU A 193 12.52 -1.87 23.45
C LEU A 193 13.97 -2.15 23.01
N ASN A 194 14.37 -1.67 21.83
CA ASN A 194 15.76 -1.75 21.36
C ASN A 194 16.71 -0.92 22.24
N GLY A 195 16.31 0.29 22.65
CA GLY A 195 17.07 1.12 23.59
C GLY A 195 17.26 0.44 24.95
N ARG A 196 16.18 -0.14 25.49
CA ARG A 196 16.20 -0.87 26.78
C ARG A 196 17.02 -2.15 26.72
N SER A 197 16.99 -2.87 25.59
CA SER A 197 17.85 -4.03 25.32
C SER A 197 19.34 -3.65 25.26
N ALA A 198 19.67 -2.54 24.58
CA ALA A 198 21.03 -2.01 24.53
C ALA A 198 21.54 -1.58 25.91
N GLN A 199 20.69 -0.97 26.75
CA GLN A 199 21.02 -0.65 28.14
C GLN A 199 21.30 -1.91 28.96
N LEU A 200 20.38 -2.89 28.97
CA LEU A 200 20.54 -4.15 29.70
C LEU A 200 21.82 -4.90 29.31
N LYS A 201 22.20 -4.87 28.04
CA LYS A 201 23.47 -5.43 27.57
C LYS A 201 24.69 -4.68 28.11
N GLY A 202 24.61 -3.35 28.21
CA GLY A 202 25.66 -2.53 28.81
C GLY A 202 25.82 -2.77 30.31
N ASP A 203 24.71 -2.98 31.03
CA ASP A 203 24.70 -3.29 32.46
C ASP A 203 25.19 -4.72 32.74
N LEU A 204 24.80 -5.70 31.91
CA LEU A 204 25.36 -7.06 31.97
C LEU A 204 26.89 -7.07 31.80
N GLN A 205 27.43 -6.32 30.84
CA GLN A 205 28.87 -6.21 30.64
C GLN A 205 29.61 -5.60 31.85
N ARG A 206 28.96 -4.69 32.59
CA ARG A 206 29.52 -4.13 33.83
C ARG A 206 29.61 -5.19 34.92
N GLU A 207 28.55 -5.97 35.12
CA GLU A 207 28.54 -7.06 36.10
C GLU A 207 29.51 -8.19 35.73
N GLU A 208 29.68 -8.52 34.45
CA GLU A 208 30.72 -9.48 34.02
C GLU A 208 32.13 -8.99 34.36
N ASN A 209 32.46 -7.73 34.05
CA ASN A 209 33.76 -7.14 34.39
C ASN A 209 33.98 -7.06 35.92
N GLN A 210 32.91 -6.79 36.69
CA GLN A 210 32.93 -6.78 38.14
C GLN A 210 33.13 -8.19 38.71
N ARG A 211 32.53 -9.22 38.10
CA ARG A 211 32.73 -10.63 38.46
C ARG A 211 34.16 -11.09 38.17
N GLU A 212 34.79 -10.67 37.06
CA GLU A 212 36.20 -10.95 36.79
C GLU A 212 37.13 -10.28 37.81
N THR A 213 36.81 -9.05 38.21
CA THR A 213 37.53 -8.32 39.27
C THR A 213 37.44 -9.05 40.61
N LEU A 214 36.23 -9.46 41.03
CA LEU A 214 35.99 -10.23 42.25
C LEU A 214 36.66 -11.61 42.21
N ASN A 215 36.60 -12.32 41.08
CA ASN A 215 37.30 -13.60 40.90
C ASN A 215 38.82 -13.44 41.05
N SER A 216 39.39 -12.33 40.57
CA SER A 216 40.83 -12.03 40.72
C SER A 216 41.21 -11.79 42.18
N GLN A 217 40.38 -11.04 42.93
CA GLN A 217 40.56 -10.83 44.37
C GLN A 217 40.41 -12.13 45.17
N ILE A 218 39.47 -13.00 44.80
CA ILE A 218 39.30 -14.33 45.42
C ILE A 218 40.54 -15.20 45.17
N ALA A 219 41.14 -15.15 43.98
CA ALA A 219 42.37 -15.90 43.68
C ALA A 219 43.56 -15.38 44.52
N GLU A 220 43.73 -14.06 44.64
CA GLU A 220 44.77 -13.44 45.46
C GLU A 220 44.62 -13.81 46.96
N LEU A 221 43.40 -13.68 47.51
CA LEU A 221 43.09 -14.10 48.88
C LEU A 221 43.26 -15.62 49.08
N THR A 222 43.04 -16.44 48.05
CA THR A 222 43.25 -17.90 48.14
C THR A 222 44.74 -18.23 48.28
N GLU A 223 45.61 -17.56 47.52
CA GLU A 223 47.06 -17.77 47.62
C GLU A 223 47.63 -17.21 48.94
N GLN A 224 47.16 -16.04 49.41
CA GLN A 224 47.54 -15.51 50.73
C GLN A 224 47.16 -16.47 51.87
N ASN A 225 45.99 -17.11 51.82
CA ASN A 225 45.61 -18.15 52.79
C ASN A 225 46.49 -19.41 52.65
N ARG A 226 46.95 -19.75 51.44
CA ARG A 226 47.88 -20.87 51.21
C ARG A 226 49.25 -20.59 51.81
N GLU A 227 49.80 -19.38 51.61
CA GLU A 227 51.06 -18.94 52.23
C GLU A 227 50.97 -18.91 53.76
N PHE A 228 49.84 -18.46 54.33
CA PHE A 228 49.61 -18.50 55.77
C PHE A 228 49.58 -19.95 56.31
N LEU A 229 48.96 -20.89 55.59
CA LEU A 229 48.94 -22.30 55.97
C LEU A 229 50.34 -22.93 55.91
N ASP A 230 51.09 -22.69 54.82
CA ASP A 230 52.48 -23.11 54.65
C ASP A 230 53.37 -22.57 55.80
N ALA A 231 53.11 -21.35 56.29
CA ALA A 231 53.82 -20.75 57.41
C ALA A 231 53.39 -21.35 58.77
N GLN A 232 52.11 -21.65 58.95
CA GLN A 232 51.59 -22.29 60.16
C GLN A 232 52.12 -23.73 60.32
N GLU A 233 52.24 -24.50 59.24
CA GLU A 233 52.85 -25.83 59.29
C GLU A 233 54.33 -25.79 59.70
N ARG A 234 55.10 -24.80 59.21
CA ARG A 234 56.50 -24.57 59.64
C ARG A 234 56.58 -24.23 61.13
N LEU A 235 55.78 -23.27 61.59
CA LEU A 235 55.77 -22.87 63.00
C LEU A 235 55.39 -24.04 63.93
N ASN A 236 54.45 -24.89 63.52
CA ASN A 236 54.12 -26.11 64.26
C ASN A 236 55.27 -27.13 64.28
N SER A 237 55.98 -27.31 63.16
CA SER A 237 57.17 -28.17 63.07
C SER A 237 58.26 -27.67 64.02
N ASP A 238 58.61 -26.38 63.95
CA ASP A 238 59.63 -25.76 64.80
C ASP A 238 59.26 -25.88 66.28
N LEU A 239 58.00 -25.59 66.64
CA LEU A 239 57.47 -25.78 68.00
C LEU A 239 57.59 -27.23 68.48
N THR A 240 57.33 -28.25 67.64
CA THR A 240 57.56 -29.64 68.04
C THR A 240 59.03 -29.99 68.23
N MET A 241 59.93 -29.38 67.46
CA MET A 241 61.37 -29.57 67.62
C MET A 241 61.88 -28.91 68.92
N GLU A 242 61.44 -27.70 69.21
CA GLU A 242 61.79 -26.98 70.44
C GLU A 242 61.18 -27.64 71.69
N THR A 243 59.94 -28.12 71.61
CA THR A 243 59.32 -28.92 72.68
C THR A 243 60.12 -30.20 72.98
N LYS A 244 60.70 -30.83 71.95
CA LYS A 244 61.58 -31.99 72.12
C LYS A 244 62.92 -31.63 72.77
N VAL A 245 63.54 -30.51 72.37
CA VAL A 245 64.76 -30.00 73.02
C VAL A 245 64.50 -29.68 74.50
N LYS A 246 63.36 -29.04 74.81
CA LYS A 246 62.96 -28.77 76.18
C LYS A 246 62.81 -30.04 77.03
N LEU A 247 62.15 -31.08 76.51
CA LEU A 247 62.01 -32.36 77.22
C LEU A 247 63.36 -33.03 77.51
N ASP A 248 64.32 -32.92 76.59
CA ASP A 248 65.68 -33.44 76.77
C ASP A 248 66.41 -32.67 77.89
N LEU A 249 66.31 -31.33 77.89
CA LEU A 249 66.86 -30.47 78.95
C LEU A 249 66.20 -30.73 80.32
N GLU A 250 64.88 -30.90 80.38
CA GLU A 250 64.17 -31.26 81.63
C GLU A 250 64.62 -32.62 82.18
N SER A 251 64.96 -33.58 81.30
CA SER A 251 65.56 -34.87 81.68
C SER A 251 67.00 -34.70 82.18
N GLN A 252 67.83 -33.91 81.51
CA GLN A 252 69.22 -33.64 81.95
C GLN A 252 69.25 -32.93 83.32
N ILE A 253 68.34 -31.97 83.55
CA ILE A 253 68.22 -31.25 84.83
C ILE A 253 67.76 -32.17 85.96
N THR A 254 66.88 -33.14 85.70
CA THR A 254 66.49 -34.11 86.74
C THR A 254 67.60 -35.11 87.07
N GLU A 255 68.43 -35.49 86.09
CA GLU A 255 69.62 -36.31 86.32
C GLU A 255 70.71 -35.54 87.10
N LEU A 256 70.94 -34.25 86.79
CA LEU A 256 71.85 -33.38 87.53
C LEU A 256 71.43 -33.19 88.99
N HIS A 257 70.15 -32.91 89.28
CA HIS A 257 69.66 -32.82 90.66
C HIS A 257 69.83 -34.14 91.44
N ALA A 258 69.72 -35.29 90.78
CA ALA A 258 69.96 -36.60 91.42
C ALA A 258 71.45 -36.80 91.77
N ILE A 259 72.36 -36.30 90.93
CA ILE A 259 73.81 -36.26 91.23
C ILE A 259 74.08 -35.29 92.38
N GLU A 260 73.52 -34.08 92.35
CA GLU A 260 73.71 -33.07 93.38
C GLU A 260 73.27 -33.57 94.77
N LYS A 261 72.08 -34.20 94.85
CA LYS A 261 71.56 -34.83 96.08
C LYS A 261 72.50 -35.92 96.63
N ASN A 262 73.03 -36.79 95.77
CA ASN A 262 74.01 -37.80 96.16
C ASN A 262 75.34 -37.18 96.63
N SER A 263 75.75 -36.05 96.06
CA SER A 263 76.92 -35.28 96.52
C SER A 263 76.69 -34.71 97.92
N TYR A 264 75.54 -34.10 98.22
CA TYR A 264 75.23 -33.61 99.57
C TYR A 264 75.19 -34.75 100.61
N GLU A 265 74.47 -35.85 100.32
CA GLU A 265 74.44 -37.00 101.23
C GLU A 265 75.85 -37.57 101.51
N LYS A 266 76.76 -37.50 100.54
CA LYS A 266 78.16 -37.92 100.73
C LYS A 266 78.97 -36.90 101.55
N ILE A 267 78.72 -35.60 101.40
CA ILE A 267 79.36 -34.54 102.19
C ILE A 267 78.94 -34.64 103.66
N ASP A 268 77.64 -34.80 103.94
CA ASP A 268 77.11 -34.94 105.31
C ASP A 268 77.73 -36.14 106.04
N ASN A 269 77.88 -37.29 105.36
CA ASN A 269 78.55 -38.46 105.91
C ASN A 269 80.04 -38.22 106.22
N LEU A 270 80.74 -37.40 105.43
CA LEU A 270 82.14 -37.06 105.68
C LEU A 270 82.31 -36.03 106.81
N LEU A 271 81.40 -35.06 106.93
CA LEU A 271 81.35 -34.13 108.05
C LEU A 271 81.12 -34.86 109.38
N ALA A 272 80.17 -35.81 109.41
CA ALA A 272 79.93 -36.64 110.60
C ALA A 272 81.16 -37.48 111.02
N GLN A 273 81.93 -37.99 110.06
CA GLN A 273 83.19 -38.69 110.34
C GLN A 273 84.28 -37.75 110.86
N LEU A 274 84.34 -36.51 110.35
CA LEU A 274 85.29 -35.50 110.79
C LEU A 274 85.03 -35.11 112.26
N ASP A 275 83.79 -34.76 112.61
CA ASP A 275 83.37 -34.45 113.98
C ASP A 275 83.67 -35.60 114.96
N GLN A 276 83.46 -36.86 114.53
CA GLN A 276 83.80 -38.02 115.34
C GLN A 276 85.31 -38.10 115.63
N THR A 277 86.17 -37.90 114.62
CA THR A 277 87.63 -37.89 114.83
C THR A 277 88.12 -36.67 115.61
N GLN A 278 87.49 -35.51 115.46
CA GLN A 278 87.83 -34.31 116.22
C GLN A 278 87.46 -34.45 117.70
N THR A 279 86.35 -35.14 118.00
CA THR A 279 85.97 -35.55 119.36
C THR A 279 87.02 -36.48 119.97
N GLN A 280 87.41 -37.55 119.27
CA GLN A 280 88.44 -38.51 119.74
C GLN A 280 89.80 -37.85 120.00
N ASN A 281 90.17 -36.86 119.19
CA ASN A 281 91.41 -36.09 119.38
C ASN A 281 91.33 -35.18 120.62
N THR A 282 90.13 -34.64 120.91
CA THR A 282 89.86 -33.86 122.13
C THR A 282 89.94 -34.73 123.39
N ASP A 283 89.31 -35.90 123.40
CA ASP A 283 89.41 -36.88 124.50
C ASP A 283 90.87 -37.29 124.78
N SER A 284 91.69 -37.38 123.72
CA SER A 284 93.11 -37.74 123.81
C SER A 284 93.95 -36.57 124.35
N PHE A 285 93.58 -35.33 124.03
CA PHE A 285 94.19 -34.14 124.60
C PHE A 285 93.86 -33.98 126.10
N GLU A 286 92.64 -34.30 126.55
CA GLU A 286 92.28 -34.30 127.98
C GLU A 286 93.05 -35.37 128.77
N LYS A 287 93.26 -36.57 128.21
CA LYS A 287 94.14 -37.61 128.80
C LYS A 287 95.58 -37.13 128.95
N MET A 288 96.11 -36.43 127.95
CA MET A 288 97.46 -35.87 128.01
C MET A 288 97.59 -34.83 129.14
N ASN A 289 96.60 -33.93 129.28
CA ASN A 289 96.60 -32.92 130.35
C ASN A 289 96.44 -33.52 131.76
N THR A 290 95.68 -34.61 131.91
CA THR A 290 95.57 -35.31 133.20
C THR A 290 96.89 -36.01 133.58
N LEU A 291 97.53 -36.72 132.64
CA LEU A 291 98.86 -37.31 132.86
C LEU A 291 99.94 -36.25 133.19
N GLN A 292 99.86 -35.06 132.57
CA GLN A 292 100.75 -33.95 132.91
C GLN A 292 100.49 -33.40 134.33
N SER A 293 99.22 -33.31 134.75
CA SER A 293 98.85 -32.88 136.10
C SER A 293 99.33 -33.87 137.18
N GLU A 294 99.23 -35.18 136.91
CA GLU A 294 99.76 -36.23 137.80
C GLU A 294 101.29 -36.17 137.94
N TRP A 295 102.01 -35.76 136.89
CA TRP A 295 103.45 -35.57 136.91
C TRP A 295 103.89 -34.39 137.79
N GLU A 296 103.17 -33.26 137.75
CA GLU A 296 103.45 -32.10 138.61
C GLU A 296 103.20 -32.40 140.10
N LEU A 297 102.14 -33.17 140.40
CA LEU A 297 101.84 -33.67 141.75
C LEU A 297 102.97 -34.56 142.30
N LEU A 298 103.47 -35.49 141.47
CA LEU A 298 104.57 -36.39 141.83
C LEU A 298 105.91 -35.65 142.03
N LYS A 299 106.10 -34.51 141.36
CA LYS A 299 107.27 -33.64 141.55
C LYS A 299 107.25 -32.95 142.93
N SER A 300 106.09 -32.46 143.37
CA SER A 300 105.93 -31.83 144.68
C SER A 300 106.28 -32.78 145.84
N ASP A 301 105.85 -34.04 145.75
CA ASP A 301 106.11 -35.08 146.77
C ASP A 301 107.60 -35.48 146.88
N TYR A 302 108.41 -35.14 145.87
CA TYR A 302 109.86 -35.31 145.87
C TYR A 302 110.60 -34.11 146.47
N GLU A 303 110.15 -32.88 146.17
CA GLU A 303 110.70 -31.65 146.73
C GLU A 303 110.50 -31.57 148.26
N GLU A 304 109.37 -32.05 148.79
CA GLU A 304 109.11 -32.14 150.24
C GLU A 304 110.03 -33.14 150.96
N LYS A 305 110.38 -34.28 150.32
CA LYS A 305 111.33 -35.26 150.88
C LYS A 305 112.78 -34.77 150.89
N SER A 306 113.12 -33.78 150.07
CA SER A 306 114.49 -33.23 150.00
C SER A 306 114.88 -32.38 151.22
N ILE A 307 113.94 -32.05 152.11
CA ILE A 307 114.16 -31.11 153.23
C ILE A 307 114.43 -31.84 154.57
N GLN A 308 114.13 -33.14 154.69
CA GLN A 308 114.22 -33.89 155.95
C GLN A 308 115.56 -34.63 156.18
N LEU A 309 116.63 -34.33 155.42
CA LEU A 309 117.83 -35.18 155.38
C LEU A 309 119.17 -34.43 155.36
N GLN A 310 119.28 -33.34 156.12
CA GLN A 310 120.57 -32.65 156.35
C GLN A 310 120.74 -32.08 157.77
N ASP A 311 120.04 -32.65 158.76
CA ASP A 311 120.09 -32.24 160.17
C ASP A 311 120.35 -33.44 161.11
N THR A 312 121.49 -34.12 160.92
CA THR A 312 122.16 -34.96 161.94
C THR A 312 123.54 -35.38 161.46
N GLN A 313 124.60 -34.90 162.11
CA GLN A 313 125.54 -35.73 162.90
C GLN A 313 126.79 -34.91 163.29
N ASP A 314 126.64 -33.98 164.24
CA ASP A 314 127.78 -33.44 164.99
C ASP A 314 128.25 -34.44 166.07
N ASP A 315 129.42 -34.14 166.67
CA ASP A 315 130.27 -34.95 167.56
C ASP A 315 131.09 -36.07 166.87
N LEU A 316 132.41 -36.22 167.10
CA LEU A 316 133.25 -35.72 168.21
C LEU A 316 134.70 -35.39 167.75
N SER A 317 135.46 -34.65 168.56
CA SER A 317 136.73 -33.99 168.17
C SER A 317 138.03 -34.63 168.74
N SER A 318 139.17 -34.20 168.20
CA SER A 318 140.59 -34.51 168.60
C SER A 318 141.10 -35.93 168.30
N SER A 319 142.40 -36.17 168.03
CA SER A 319 143.55 -35.26 167.84
C SER A 319 144.67 -35.91 166.99
N GLU A 320 145.53 -35.08 166.40
CA GLU A 320 147.03 -35.14 166.34
C GLU A 320 147.78 -36.50 166.19
N GLN A 321 148.91 -36.61 165.46
CA GLN A 321 149.70 -35.65 164.69
C GLN A 321 150.67 -36.35 163.70
N THR A 322 151.03 -35.63 162.62
CA THR A 322 152.26 -35.73 161.80
C THR A 322 152.89 -37.09 161.44
N LEU A 323 152.89 -37.36 160.12
CA LEU A 323 154.04 -37.81 159.31
C LEU A 323 154.87 -39.02 159.79
N ASP A 324 154.62 -40.18 159.17
CA ASP A 324 155.71 -40.89 158.47
C ASP A 324 155.16 -41.65 157.23
N SER A 325 156.04 -42.16 156.36
CA SER A 325 155.71 -42.48 154.96
C SER A 325 155.82 -43.96 154.56
N LEU A 326 154.73 -44.50 153.97
CA LEU A 326 154.65 -45.73 153.15
C LEU A 326 154.93 -47.08 153.89
N ARG A 327 154.44 -48.26 153.49
CA ARG A 327 153.95 -48.74 152.17
C ARG A 327 153.13 -50.06 152.27
N HIS A 328 152.02 -50.19 151.50
CA HIS A 328 151.33 -51.47 151.11
C HIS A 328 150.67 -52.32 152.25
N GLN A 329 149.66 -53.20 152.10
CA GLN A 329 148.64 -53.65 151.07
C GLN A 329 147.66 -54.62 151.82
N LEU A 330 146.62 -55.33 151.32
CA LEU A 330 145.55 -55.25 150.27
C LEU A 330 144.84 -56.64 150.30
N GLY A 331 143.54 -56.87 150.07
CA GLY A 331 142.36 -56.04 149.71
C GLY A 331 141.35 -56.86 148.87
N LEU A 332 140.25 -56.25 148.39
CA LEU A 332 139.24 -56.80 147.43
C LEU A 332 138.33 -57.93 148.00
N LYS A 333 137.09 -58.24 147.55
CA LYS A 333 136.02 -57.70 146.64
C LYS A 333 134.73 -58.54 146.94
N GLU A 334 133.48 -58.31 146.49
CA GLU A 334 132.68 -57.15 146.00
C GLU A 334 131.28 -57.63 145.56
N GLU A 335 130.19 -56.94 145.93
CA GLU A 335 128.87 -57.04 145.26
C GLU A 335 127.99 -55.81 145.59
N MET A 336 127.51 -55.06 144.59
CA MET A 336 126.82 -53.76 144.82
C MET A 336 125.98 -53.23 143.63
N PHE A 337 125.42 -54.11 142.78
CA PHE A 337 124.78 -53.66 141.52
C PHE A 337 123.60 -54.52 141.00
N ARG A 338 122.38 -54.30 141.55
CA ARG A 338 121.10 -54.56 140.87
C ARG A 338 119.90 -54.04 141.71
N ALA A 339 119.20 -53.00 141.25
CA ALA A 339 117.86 -52.61 141.73
C ALA A 339 117.25 -51.41 140.95
N ASN A 340 118.06 -50.40 140.61
CA ASN A 340 117.56 -49.01 140.51
C ASN A 340 117.64 -48.37 139.11
N LEU A 341 117.42 -49.15 138.03
CA LEU A 341 117.47 -48.66 136.64
C LEU A 341 116.18 -48.93 135.82
N GLU A 342 115.21 -49.64 136.38
CA GLU A 342 114.10 -50.26 135.63
C GLU A 342 112.81 -49.41 135.59
N ILE A 343 112.79 -48.29 136.34
CA ILE A 343 111.64 -47.37 136.45
C ILE A 343 111.77 -46.19 135.48
N GLU A 344 112.99 -45.76 135.13
CA GLU A 344 113.21 -44.56 134.32
C GLU A 344 113.05 -44.81 132.80
N GLU A 345 113.41 -46.00 132.30
CA GLU A 345 113.16 -46.32 130.88
C GLU A 345 111.67 -46.49 130.57
N LYS A 346 110.88 -47.06 131.49
CA LYS A 346 109.49 -47.46 131.21
C LYS A 346 108.58 -46.26 130.89
N LYS A 347 108.61 -45.22 131.74
CA LYS A 347 107.92 -43.94 131.47
C LYS A 347 108.43 -43.25 130.20
N LYS A 348 109.69 -43.51 129.82
CA LYS A 348 110.36 -42.95 128.64
C LYS A 348 110.12 -43.78 127.37
N GLN A 349 109.35 -44.86 127.46
CA GLN A 349 108.86 -45.66 126.34
C GLN A 349 107.37 -45.40 126.09
N GLU A 350 106.56 -45.37 127.16
CA GLU A 350 105.13 -44.97 127.11
C GLU A 350 104.96 -43.58 126.45
N LEU A 351 105.79 -42.61 126.82
CA LEU A 351 105.79 -41.27 126.22
C LEU A 351 106.19 -41.25 124.72
N ARG A 352 106.82 -42.32 124.20
CA ARG A 352 107.19 -42.45 122.78
C ARG A 352 106.13 -43.17 121.97
N GLU A 353 105.38 -44.10 122.55
CA GLU A 353 104.19 -44.67 121.90
C GLU A 353 103.11 -43.60 121.68
N VAL A 354 102.76 -42.82 122.71
CA VAL A 354 101.77 -41.72 122.59
C VAL A 354 102.19 -40.67 121.54
N VAL A 355 103.48 -40.30 121.49
CA VAL A 355 103.99 -39.38 120.45
C VAL A 355 103.96 -40.01 119.05
N SER A 356 104.13 -41.32 118.93
CA SER A 356 104.00 -42.04 117.65
C SER A 356 102.55 -42.07 117.17
N GLU A 357 101.60 -42.40 118.06
CA GLU A 357 100.16 -42.38 117.74
C GLU A 357 99.70 -40.98 117.32
N ILE A 358 100.13 -39.92 118.04
CA ILE A 358 99.84 -38.53 117.67
C ILE A 358 100.45 -38.18 116.30
N GLN A 359 101.64 -38.67 115.97
CA GLN A 359 102.24 -38.43 114.65
C GLN A 359 101.50 -39.16 113.51
N GLU A 360 101.04 -40.40 113.74
CA GLU A 360 100.25 -41.16 112.78
C GLU A 360 98.86 -40.55 112.57
N GLN A 361 98.17 -40.15 113.65
CA GLN A 361 96.90 -39.42 113.58
C GLN A 361 97.02 -38.07 112.84
N ASN A 362 98.12 -37.33 113.02
CA ASN A 362 98.36 -36.09 112.27
C ASN A 362 98.64 -36.35 110.77
N ALA A 363 99.26 -37.48 110.43
CA ALA A 363 99.43 -37.90 109.03
C ALA A 363 98.08 -38.29 108.38
N GLU A 364 97.19 -38.96 109.11
CA GLU A 364 95.84 -39.27 108.62
C GLU A 364 94.97 -38.00 108.50
N LEU A 365 95.08 -37.06 109.44
CA LEU A 365 94.43 -35.74 109.38
C LEU A 365 94.88 -34.93 108.15
N THR A 366 96.18 -34.93 107.82
CA THR A 366 96.66 -34.24 106.60
C THR A 366 96.18 -34.93 105.32
N LYS A 367 96.04 -36.26 105.31
CA LYS A 367 95.43 -37.01 104.20
C LYS A 367 93.94 -36.66 104.03
N LYS A 368 93.16 -36.67 105.10
CA LYS A 368 91.72 -36.28 105.09
C LYS A 368 91.53 -34.82 104.65
N SER A 369 92.40 -33.91 105.09
CA SER A 369 92.41 -32.51 104.66
C SER A 369 92.62 -32.36 103.14
N HIS A 370 93.49 -33.19 102.54
CA HIS A 370 93.70 -33.19 101.09
C HIS A 370 92.51 -33.75 100.30
N GLU A 371 91.90 -34.85 100.78
CA GLU A 371 90.69 -35.42 100.19
C GLU A 371 89.49 -34.46 100.26
N LEU A 372 89.38 -33.67 101.33
CA LEU A 372 88.37 -32.63 101.49
C LEU A 372 88.59 -31.46 100.52
N ALA A 373 89.85 -31.09 100.23
CA ALA A 373 90.18 -30.08 99.22
C ALA A 373 89.81 -30.52 97.80
N GLU A 374 90.09 -31.78 97.41
CA GLU A 374 89.65 -32.32 96.10
C GLU A 374 88.11 -32.32 95.95
N LEU A 375 87.39 -32.67 97.02
CA LEU A 375 85.93 -32.63 97.04
C LEU A 375 85.40 -31.20 96.91
N GLN A 376 86.06 -30.23 97.54
CA GLN A 376 85.68 -28.82 97.47
C GLN A 376 85.95 -28.23 96.08
N GLU A 377 87.03 -28.63 95.39
CA GLU A 377 87.26 -28.27 93.99
C GLU A 377 86.20 -28.87 93.05
N LYS A 378 85.83 -30.15 93.24
CA LYS A 378 84.74 -30.80 92.49
C LYS A 378 83.38 -30.14 92.74
N PHE A 379 83.07 -29.78 93.98
CA PHE A 379 81.85 -29.04 94.32
C PHE A 379 81.81 -27.67 93.62
N ASN A 380 82.92 -26.92 93.64
CA ASN A 380 83.02 -25.65 92.93
C ASN A 380 82.86 -25.80 91.40
N SER A 381 83.31 -26.93 90.82
CA SER A 381 83.07 -27.26 89.41
C SER A 381 81.59 -27.51 89.14
N GLN A 382 80.96 -28.42 89.89
CA GLN A 382 79.54 -28.79 89.70
C GLN A 382 78.59 -27.61 89.95
N SER A 383 78.86 -26.78 90.96
CA SER A 383 78.08 -25.56 91.23
C SER A 383 78.15 -24.56 90.07
N LYS A 384 79.27 -24.52 89.34
CA LYS A 384 79.47 -23.66 88.17
C LYS A 384 78.75 -24.18 86.92
N GLU A 385 78.71 -25.49 86.73
CA GLU A 385 77.87 -26.14 85.70
C GLU A 385 76.37 -25.96 86.00
N PHE A 386 75.96 -26.13 87.26
CA PHE A 386 74.59 -25.92 87.72
C PHE A 386 74.09 -24.50 87.41
N LEU A 387 74.89 -23.48 87.71
CA LEU A 387 74.59 -22.08 87.36
C LEU A 387 74.41 -21.87 85.84
N ALA A 388 75.23 -22.52 85.02
CA ALA A 388 75.09 -22.45 83.56
C ALA A 388 73.78 -23.12 83.08
N THR A 389 73.42 -24.29 83.61
CA THR A 389 72.14 -24.95 83.28
C THR A 389 70.92 -24.21 83.83
N GLN A 390 71.05 -23.52 84.97
CA GLN A 390 69.98 -22.67 85.50
C GLN A 390 69.74 -21.46 84.58
N GLN A 391 70.80 -20.88 84.00
CA GLN A 391 70.65 -19.79 83.04
C GLN A 391 69.99 -20.26 81.73
N THR A 392 70.43 -21.37 81.13
CA THR A 392 69.80 -21.87 79.89
C THR A 392 68.35 -22.32 80.10
N LEU A 393 68.01 -22.81 81.29
CA LEU A 393 66.61 -23.06 81.68
C LEU A 393 65.79 -21.76 81.70
N HIS A 394 66.35 -20.65 82.19
CA HIS A 394 65.66 -19.36 82.23
C HIS A 394 65.44 -18.78 80.82
N GLU A 395 66.46 -18.84 79.96
CA GLU A 395 66.37 -18.44 78.55
C GLU A 395 65.31 -19.29 77.79
N SER A 396 65.25 -20.60 78.05
CA SER A 396 64.20 -21.47 77.51
C SER A 396 62.79 -21.17 78.05
N GLN A 397 62.68 -20.68 79.30
CA GLN A 397 61.41 -20.25 79.87
C GLN A 397 60.89 -18.95 79.22
N GLU A 398 61.76 -17.98 78.92
CA GLU A 398 61.38 -16.76 78.18
C GLU A 398 60.90 -17.10 76.77
N ALA A 399 61.65 -17.91 76.02
CA ALA A 399 61.25 -18.39 74.69
C ALA A 399 59.87 -19.09 74.71
N PHE A 400 59.62 -19.93 75.72
CA PHE A 400 58.33 -20.60 75.90
C PHE A 400 57.18 -19.64 76.26
N THR A 401 57.46 -18.48 76.88
CA THR A 401 56.44 -17.45 77.12
C THR A 401 56.10 -16.66 75.86
N ASP A 402 57.08 -16.32 75.01
CA ASP A 402 56.81 -15.65 73.73
C ASP A 402 56.11 -16.60 72.75
N LEU A 403 56.49 -17.89 72.68
CA LEU A 403 55.76 -18.90 71.91
C LEU A 403 54.29 -19.01 72.33
N LYS A 404 54.01 -18.99 73.65
CA LYS A 404 52.63 -18.97 74.15
C LYS A 404 51.85 -17.74 73.70
N LYS A 405 52.49 -16.57 73.66
CA LYS A 405 51.88 -15.32 73.18
C LYS A 405 51.56 -15.42 71.68
N THR A 406 52.52 -15.85 70.86
CA THR A 406 52.33 -16.07 69.42
C THR A 406 51.20 -17.08 69.15
N LEU A 407 51.13 -18.16 69.92
CA LEU A 407 50.06 -19.16 69.83
C LEU A 407 48.67 -18.58 70.16
N ILE A 408 48.57 -17.71 71.16
CA ILE A 408 47.32 -17.01 71.52
C ILE A 408 46.90 -16.04 70.41
N GLU A 409 47.85 -15.29 69.83
CA GLU A 409 47.61 -14.35 68.74
C GLU A 409 47.15 -15.08 67.47
N THR A 410 47.83 -16.16 67.05
CA THR A 410 47.41 -16.98 65.89
C THR A 410 46.08 -17.71 66.13
N THR A 411 45.81 -18.18 67.36
CA THR A 411 44.51 -18.78 67.69
C THR A 411 43.37 -17.76 67.60
N SER A 412 43.63 -16.52 68.00
CA SER A 412 42.66 -15.42 67.90
C SER A 412 42.40 -15.04 66.44
N GLN A 413 43.43 -15.02 65.58
CA GLN A 413 43.30 -14.80 64.14
C GLN A 413 42.50 -15.91 63.45
N MET A 414 42.75 -17.19 63.79
CA MET A 414 41.95 -18.32 63.28
C MET A 414 40.49 -18.25 63.73
N ALA A 415 40.21 -17.84 64.96
CA ALA A 415 38.82 -17.66 65.41
C ALA A 415 38.09 -16.58 64.59
N PHE A 416 38.75 -15.46 64.31
CA PHE A 416 38.20 -14.38 63.49
C PHE A 416 38.01 -14.77 62.02
N SER A 417 38.95 -15.50 61.41
CA SER A 417 38.79 -15.98 60.03
C SER A 417 37.69 -17.04 59.91
N GLN A 418 37.56 -17.92 60.91
CA GLN A 418 36.49 -18.91 61.01
C GLN A 418 35.10 -18.24 61.12
N GLU A 419 34.97 -17.18 61.92
CA GLU A 419 33.72 -16.40 62.04
C GLU A 419 33.35 -15.71 60.72
N ASN A 420 34.31 -15.02 60.09
CA ASN A 420 34.12 -14.40 58.78
C ASN A 420 33.73 -15.41 57.71
N TYR A 421 34.31 -16.62 57.71
CA TYR A 421 33.91 -17.69 56.80
C TYR A 421 32.48 -18.18 57.05
N GLN A 422 32.01 -18.32 58.29
CA GLN A 422 30.60 -18.67 58.53
C GLN A 422 29.66 -17.55 58.10
N ASN A 423 30.01 -16.29 58.34
CA ASN A 423 29.22 -15.13 57.91
C ASN A 423 29.11 -15.06 56.38
N ALA A 424 30.22 -15.18 55.66
CA ALA A 424 30.23 -15.27 54.19
C ALA A 424 29.41 -16.46 53.66
N LYS A 425 29.45 -17.60 54.35
CA LYS A 425 28.69 -18.82 54.00
C LYS A 425 27.18 -18.70 54.30
N VAL A 426 26.78 -17.88 55.27
CA VAL A 426 25.38 -17.52 55.53
C VAL A 426 24.89 -16.55 54.46
N ASN A 427 25.67 -15.52 54.14
CA ASN A 427 25.34 -14.57 53.07
C ASN A 427 25.18 -15.29 51.72
N PHE A 428 26.18 -16.07 51.29
CA PHE A 428 26.09 -16.82 50.03
C PHE A 428 24.89 -17.79 49.97
N LYS A 429 24.45 -18.36 51.09
CA LYS A 429 23.22 -19.16 51.15
C LYS A 429 21.96 -18.33 50.96
N ARG A 430 21.93 -17.13 51.53
CA ARG A 430 20.84 -16.15 51.38
C ARG A 430 20.81 -15.62 49.95
N ASP A 431 21.92 -15.09 49.45
CA ASP A 431 22.04 -14.55 48.09
C ASP A 431 21.64 -15.60 47.04
N LYS A 432 22.00 -16.87 47.24
CA LYS A 432 21.54 -17.98 46.41
C LYS A 432 20.01 -18.22 46.48
N ALA A 433 19.37 -18.02 47.63
CA ALA A 433 17.92 -18.14 47.77
C ALA A 433 17.21 -16.97 47.06
N ASP A 434 17.65 -15.74 47.32
CA ASP A 434 17.16 -14.52 46.68
C ASP A 434 17.26 -14.61 45.14
N ILE A 435 18.35 -15.18 44.60
CA ILE A 435 18.54 -15.46 43.16
C ILE A 435 17.61 -16.57 42.64
N LEU A 436 17.34 -17.62 43.42
CA LEU A 436 16.45 -18.71 43.00
C LEU A 436 14.99 -18.25 42.94
N GLU A 437 14.53 -17.45 43.91
CA GLU A 437 13.20 -16.84 43.93
C GLU A 437 13.01 -15.91 42.71
N ALA A 438 13.99 -15.04 42.43
CA ALA A 438 13.97 -14.19 41.23
C ALA A 438 14.00 -14.99 39.91
N LEU A 439 14.65 -16.16 39.85
CA LEU A 439 14.62 -17.03 38.67
C LEU A 439 13.25 -17.70 38.48
N GLU A 440 12.54 -18.02 39.56
CA GLU A 440 11.20 -18.62 39.52
C GLU A 440 10.15 -17.60 39.06
N GLU A 441 10.17 -16.36 39.58
CA GLU A 441 9.33 -15.25 39.08
C GLU A 441 9.57 -14.95 37.59
N ASN A 442 10.82 -14.98 37.13
CA ASN A 442 11.15 -14.80 35.72
C ASN A 442 10.63 -15.96 34.85
N ALA A 443 10.65 -17.20 35.34
CA ALA A 443 10.12 -18.35 34.63
C ALA A 443 8.58 -18.28 34.48
N GLU A 444 7.85 -17.86 35.52
CA GLU A 444 6.41 -17.60 35.41
C GLU A 444 6.12 -16.46 34.41
N THR A 445 6.91 -15.40 34.45
CA THR A 445 6.78 -14.24 33.54
C THR A 445 7.00 -14.65 32.07
N ILE A 446 8.02 -15.48 31.79
CA ILE A 446 8.27 -16.02 30.45
C ILE A 446 7.10 -16.89 29.98
N SER A 447 6.62 -17.81 30.82
CA SER A 447 5.47 -18.68 30.53
C SER A 447 4.19 -17.89 30.21
N TYR A 448 3.94 -16.80 30.93
CA TYR A 448 2.84 -15.87 30.64
C TYR A 448 3.02 -15.17 29.28
N LEU A 449 4.22 -14.71 28.96
CA LEU A 449 4.53 -14.03 27.70
C LEU A 449 4.44 -14.97 26.49
N GLU A 450 4.91 -16.22 26.59
CA GLU A 450 4.76 -17.24 25.53
C GLU A 450 3.27 -17.55 25.26
N LYS A 451 2.45 -17.60 26.31
CA LYS A 451 1.00 -17.78 26.20
C LYS A 451 0.31 -16.59 25.51
N GLN A 452 0.76 -15.37 25.78
CA GLN A 452 0.28 -14.16 25.08
C GLN A 452 0.75 -14.12 23.62
N LEU A 453 1.99 -14.54 23.34
CA LEU A 453 2.56 -14.57 22.00
C LEU A 453 1.82 -15.57 21.10
N SER A 454 1.63 -16.80 21.58
CA SER A 454 0.90 -17.86 20.86
C SER A 454 -0.58 -17.50 20.61
N ALA A 455 -1.24 -16.81 21.56
CA ALA A 455 -2.58 -16.26 21.33
C ALA A 455 -2.59 -15.20 20.20
N LYS A 456 -1.62 -14.27 20.19
CA LYS A 456 -1.47 -13.28 19.11
C LYS A 456 -1.16 -13.94 17.76
N GLU A 457 -0.32 -14.97 17.71
CA GLU A 457 -0.04 -15.72 16.49
C GLU A 457 -1.29 -16.35 15.89
N VAL A 458 -2.16 -16.96 16.71
CA VAL A 458 -3.41 -17.58 16.23
C VAL A 458 -4.34 -16.53 15.62
N VAL A 459 -4.49 -15.37 16.28
CA VAL A 459 -5.26 -14.24 15.74
C VAL A 459 -4.65 -13.75 14.42
N MET A 460 -3.35 -13.47 14.38
CA MET A 460 -2.65 -13.01 13.17
C MET A 460 -2.78 -13.99 12.01
N LYS A 461 -2.63 -15.30 12.25
CA LYS A 461 -2.83 -16.36 11.24
C LYS A 461 -4.27 -16.39 10.72
N SER A 462 -5.27 -16.10 11.57
CA SER A 462 -6.67 -15.98 11.13
C SER A 462 -6.91 -14.73 10.27
N SER A 463 -6.34 -13.57 10.65
CA SER A 463 -6.46 -12.31 9.90
C SER A 463 -5.75 -12.37 8.55
N MET A 464 -4.54 -12.95 8.47
CA MET A 464 -3.86 -13.16 7.19
C MET A 464 -4.68 -14.03 6.23
N LYS A 465 -5.33 -15.09 6.74
CA LYS A 465 -6.20 -15.96 5.94
C LYS A 465 -7.48 -15.25 5.47
N GLN A 466 -8.05 -14.38 6.31
CA GLN A 466 -9.16 -13.52 5.89
C GLN A 466 -8.73 -12.57 4.77
N GLU A 467 -7.55 -11.97 4.88
CA GLU A 467 -7.05 -11.02 3.88
C GLU A 467 -6.67 -11.68 2.55
N GLU A 468 -6.19 -12.93 2.59
CA GLU A 468 -5.97 -13.72 1.37
C GLU A 468 -7.30 -14.09 0.69
N ASN A 469 -8.35 -14.41 1.45
CA ASN A 469 -9.70 -14.58 0.90
C ASN A 469 -10.24 -13.27 0.27
N ASN A 470 -10.05 -12.12 0.95
CA ASN A 470 -10.45 -10.79 0.44
C ASN A 470 -9.77 -10.49 -0.91
N LYS A 471 -8.47 -10.79 -1.00
CA LYS A 471 -7.63 -10.62 -2.19
C LYS A 471 -8.08 -11.49 -3.38
N ASP A 472 -8.53 -12.72 -3.12
CA ASP A 472 -9.07 -13.59 -4.17
C ASP A 472 -10.48 -13.17 -4.61
N LEU A 473 -11.32 -12.67 -3.70
CA LEU A 473 -12.60 -12.04 -4.08
C LEU A 473 -12.38 -10.78 -4.93
N LEU A 474 -11.39 -9.95 -4.59
CA LEU A 474 -11.01 -8.77 -5.39
C LEU A 474 -10.48 -9.17 -6.79
N ARG A 475 -9.68 -10.24 -6.89
CA ARG A 475 -9.22 -10.79 -8.18
C ARG A 475 -10.39 -11.21 -9.07
N GLU A 476 -11.38 -11.89 -8.49
CA GLU A 476 -12.57 -12.34 -9.22
C GLU A 476 -13.43 -11.16 -9.69
N ASN A 477 -13.71 -10.19 -8.81
CA ASN A 477 -14.42 -8.95 -9.18
C ASN A 477 -13.71 -8.18 -10.31
N ILE A 478 -12.37 -8.11 -10.27
CA ILE A 478 -11.55 -7.49 -11.32
C ILE A 478 -11.66 -8.25 -12.66
N ASN A 479 -11.80 -9.57 -12.64
CA ASN A 479 -11.98 -10.36 -13.86
C ASN A 479 -13.39 -10.15 -14.46
N GLN A 480 -14.43 -10.18 -13.62
CA GLN A 480 -15.81 -9.90 -14.05
C GLN A 480 -15.95 -8.50 -14.66
N LEU A 481 -15.31 -7.49 -14.06
CA LEU A 481 -15.27 -6.12 -14.61
C LEU A 481 -14.51 -6.03 -15.95
N LYS A 482 -13.42 -6.80 -16.14
CA LYS A 482 -12.71 -6.87 -17.44
C LYS A 482 -13.59 -7.50 -18.52
N ASP A 483 -14.32 -8.56 -18.21
CA ASP A 483 -15.18 -9.23 -19.18
C ASP A 483 -16.45 -8.42 -19.51
N HIS A 484 -17.04 -7.70 -18.53
CA HIS A 484 -18.07 -6.71 -18.81
C HIS A 484 -17.54 -5.58 -19.72
N ASN A 485 -16.33 -5.06 -19.46
CA ASN A 485 -15.72 -4.05 -20.33
C ASN A 485 -15.44 -4.56 -21.76
N ARG A 486 -15.05 -5.84 -21.93
CA ARG A 486 -14.93 -6.48 -23.25
C ARG A 486 -16.27 -6.55 -23.98
N GLN A 487 -17.35 -6.90 -23.28
CA GLN A 487 -18.71 -6.93 -23.84
C GLN A 487 -19.17 -5.52 -24.27
N LEU A 488 -18.92 -4.50 -23.44
CA LEU A 488 -19.21 -3.11 -23.78
C LEU A 488 -18.42 -2.64 -25.01
N LEU A 489 -17.12 -2.97 -25.11
CA LEU A 489 -16.31 -2.62 -26.27
C LEU A 489 -16.88 -3.24 -27.55
N SER A 490 -17.20 -4.54 -27.52
CA SER A 490 -17.80 -5.25 -28.66
C SER A 490 -19.17 -4.69 -29.07
N ARG A 491 -19.95 -4.19 -28.10
CA ARG A 491 -21.23 -3.50 -28.37
C ARG A 491 -21.02 -2.12 -29.00
N ILE A 492 -20.00 -1.37 -28.59
CA ILE A 492 -19.63 -0.09 -29.21
C ILE A 492 -19.19 -0.34 -30.66
N GLU A 493 -18.28 -1.29 -30.91
CA GLU A 493 -17.84 -1.66 -32.25
C GLU A 493 -19.01 -2.10 -33.17
N ALA A 494 -20.07 -2.68 -32.62
CA ALA A 494 -21.29 -2.99 -33.38
C ALA A 494 -22.09 -1.72 -33.73
N LEU A 495 -22.34 -0.86 -32.74
CA LEU A 495 -23.08 0.39 -32.93
C LEU A 495 -22.37 1.36 -33.88
N GLU A 496 -21.03 1.41 -33.88
CA GLU A 496 -20.23 2.20 -34.82
C GLU A 496 -20.38 1.70 -36.27
N ARG A 497 -20.46 0.37 -36.47
CA ARG A 497 -20.73 -0.23 -37.78
C ARG A 497 -22.15 0.08 -38.27
N ASP A 498 -23.14 -0.03 -37.40
CA ASP A 498 -24.54 0.29 -37.71
C ASP A 498 -24.71 1.80 -38.03
N LEU A 499 -24.08 2.68 -37.25
CA LEU A 499 -24.08 4.12 -37.48
C LEU A 499 -23.40 4.50 -38.80
N LYS A 500 -22.26 3.87 -39.11
CA LYS A 500 -21.59 4.05 -40.41
C LYS A 500 -22.50 3.62 -41.57
N PHE A 501 -23.12 2.44 -41.48
CA PHE A 501 -24.06 1.96 -42.50
C PHE A 501 -25.27 2.90 -42.66
N LYS A 502 -25.82 3.42 -41.56
CA LYS A 502 -26.90 4.42 -41.59
C LYS A 502 -26.45 5.75 -42.22
N SER A 503 -25.23 6.21 -41.94
CA SER A 503 -24.65 7.38 -42.60
C SER A 503 -24.50 7.17 -44.11
N GLU A 504 -24.08 5.98 -44.55
CA GLU A 504 -24.03 5.61 -45.97
C GLU A 504 -25.44 5.56 -46.60
N GLN A 505 -26.46 5.06 -45.90
CA GLN A 505 -27.86 5.12 -46.36
C GLN A 505 -28.35 6.57 -46.53
N VAL A 506 -28.12 7.45 -45.54
CA VAL A 506 -28.52 8.87 -45.59
C VAL A 506 -27.81 9.61 -46.73
N ASN A 507 -26.51 9.39 -46.93
CA ASN A 507 -25.77 10.01 -48.03
C ASN A 507 -26.31 9.59 -49.42
N ASN A 508 -26.71 8.33 -49.57
CA ASN A 508 -27.34 7.85 -50.81
C ASN A 508 -28.73 8.46 -51.05
N LEU A 509 -29.54 8.63 -50.00
CA LEU A 509 -30.82 9.35 -50.08
C LEU A 509 -30.62 10.82 -50.47
N LEU A 510 -29.63 11.50 -49.87
CA LEU A 510 -29.29 12.89 -50.20
C LEU A 510 -28.73 13.08 -51.63
N ILE A 511 -28.27 12.01 -52.28
CA ILE A 511 -27.91 11.99 -53.71
C ILE A 511 -29.17 11.77 -54.58
N PHE A 512 -30.08 10.91 -54.14
CA PHE A 512 -31.35 10.66 -54.84
C PHE A 512 -32.27 11.90 -54.82
N GLU A 513 -32.42 12.54 -53.66
CA GLU A 513 -33.20 13.77 -53.49
C GLU A 513 -32.70 14.90 -54.39
N ARG A 514 -31.38 15.12 -54.45
CA ARG A 514 -30.78 16.12 -55.36
C ARG A 514 -31.09 15.83 -56.83
N LYS A 515 -31.01 14.56 -57.26
CA LYS A 515 -31.39 14.15 -58.63
C LYS A 515 -32.90 14.35 -58.90
N TYR A 516 -33.74 14.08 -57.91
CA TYR A 516 -35.19 14.28 -58.00
C TYR A 516 -35.53 15.78 -58.14
N GLU A 517 -34.92 16.64 -57.34
CA GLU A 517 -35.08 18.10 -57.43
C GLU A 517 -34.55 18.68 -58.75
N GLU A 518 -33.43 18.17 -59.27
CA GLU A 518 -32.95 18.53 -60.63
C GLU A 518 -33.97 18.15 -61.71
N GLU A 519 -34.55 16.95 -61.65
CA GLU A 519 -35.54 16.51 -62.64
C GLU A 519 -36.88 17.23 -62.49
N ARG A 520 -37.30 17.57 -61.26
CA ARG A 520 -38.44 18.44 -60.96
C ARG A 520 -38.27 19.82 -61.60
N LYS A 521 -37.07 20.42 -61.48
CA LYS A 521 -36.73 21.71 -62.14
C LYS A 521 -36.77 21.60 -63.67
N LYS A 522 -36.25 20.51 -64.25
CA LYS A 522 -36.37 20.23 -65.69
C LYS A 522 -37.83 20.09 -66.14
N ARG A 523 -38.70 19.44 -65.35
CA ARG A 523 -40.15 19.33 -65.63
C ARG A 523 -40.82 20.71 -65.59
N LEU A 524 -40.56 21.52 -64.57
CA LEU A 524 -41.11 22.88 -64.45
C LEU A 524 -40.74 23.77 -65.65
N ILE A 525 -39.49 23.71 -66.11
CA ILE A 525 -39.03 24.44 -67.30
C ILE A 525 -39.76 23.95 -68.57
N LYS A 526 -39.90 22.63 -68.75
CA LYS A 526 -40.67 22.04 -69.88
C LYS A 526 -42.13 22.51 -69.87
N GLU A 527 -42.76 22.58 -68.70
CA GLU A 527 -44.15 23.02 -68.54
C GLU A 527 -44.31 24.52 -68.85
N GLN A 528 -43.38 25.36 -68.40
CA GLN A 528 -43.35 26.80 -68.76
C GLN A 528 -43.20 26.99 -70.28
N VAL A 529 -42.33 26.21 -70.94
CA VAL A 529 -42.17 26.23 -72.41
C VAL A 529 -43.45 25.75 -73.12
N LEU A 530 -44.12 24.70 -72.62
CA LEU A 530 -45.41 24.25 -73.15
C LEU A 530 -46.50 25.34 -73.06
N LYS A 531 -46.60 26.04 -71.92
CA LYS A 531 -47.53 27.16 -71.72
C LYS A 531 -47.21 28.34 -72.68
N GLN A 532 -45.93 28.63 -72.92
CA GLN A 532 -45.52 29.64 -73.92
C GLN A 532 -45.87 29.22 -75.36
N LEU A 533 -45.68 27.95 -75.71
CA LEU A 533 -46.04 27.39 -77.02
C LEU A 533 -47.56 27.38 -77.26
N GLN A 534 -48.35 27.02 -76.26
CA GLN A 534 -49.82 27.10 -76.32
C GLN A 534 -50.30 28.55 -76.55
N SER A 535 -49.69 29.52 -75.86
CA SER A 535 -49.97 30.95 -76.06
C SER A 535 -49.65 31.40 -77.50
N HIS A 536 -48.47 31.04 -78.02
CA HIS A 536 -48.10 31.31 -79.42
C HIS A 536 -49.05 30.65 -80.43
N LEU A 537 -49.45 29.40 -80.19
CA LEU A 537 -50.40 28.69 -81.07
C LEU A 537 -51.77 29.37 -81.10
N ASN A 538 -52.27 29.81 -79.94
CA ASN A 538 -53.54 30.53 -79.86
C ASN A 538 -53.45 31.92 -80.51
N GLN A 539 -52.32 32.62 -80.36
CA GLN A 539 -52.05 33.87 -81.08
C GLN A 539 -52.03 33.65 -82.60
N GLN A 540 -51.37 32.59 -83.09
CA GLN A 540 -51.35 32.22 -84.51
C GLN A 540 -52.75 31.87 -85.03
N LYS A 541 -53.54 31.07 -84.30
CA LYS A 541 -54.96 30.80 -84.62
C LYS A 541 -55.78 32.09 -84.73
N SER A 542 -55.61 33.03 -83.80
CA SER A 542 -56.32 34.32 -83.85
C SER A 542 -55.95 35.16 -85.07
N SER A 543 -54.69 35.09 -85.51
CA SER A 543 -54.22 35.76 -86.75
C SER A 543 -54.73 35.06 -88.01
N LEU A 544 -54.82 33.73 -87.99
CA LEU A 544 -55.38 32.93 -89.08
C LEU A 544 -56.87 33.19 -89.24
N ASN A 545 -57.65 33.23 -88.15
CA ASN A 545 -59.08 33.58 -88.20
C ASN A 545 -59.30 35.03 -88.70
N LYS A 546 -58.43 35.98 -88.35
CA LYS A 546 -58.47 37.34 -88.94
C LYS A 546 -58.22 37.32 -90.44
N LEU A 547 -57.24 36.54 -90.90
CA LEU A 547 -56.93 36.38 -92.32
C LEU A 547 -58.10 35.71 -93.07
N GLU A 548 -58.70 34.68 -92.47
CA GLU A 548 -59.88 33.96 -93.00
C GLU A 548 -61.09 34.90 -93.13
N ASN A 549 -61.35 35.74 -92.11
CA ASN A 549 -62.38 36.77 -92.18
C ASN A 549 -62.08 37.82 -93.26
N THR A 550 -60.83 38.27 -93.43
CA THR A 550 -60.50 39.17 -94.56
C THR A 550 -60.63 38.48 -95.92
N ARG A 551 -60.30 37.18 -96.02
CA ARG A 551 -60.51 36.38 -97.25
C ARG A 551 -61.99 36.24 -97.58
N GLN A 552 -62.84 36.10 -96.56
CA GLN A 552 -64.29 36.03 -96.72
C GLN A 552 -64.87 37.38 -97.12
N ASN A 553 -64.54 38.47 -96.42
CA ASN A 553 -64.97 39.82 -96.79
C ASN A 553 -64.56 40.17 -98.23
N LEU A 554 -63.33 39.86 -98.65
CA LEU A 554 -62.85 40.08 -100.02
C LEU A 554 -63.57 39.19 -101.05
N LYS A 555 -64.01 37.98 -100.67
CA LYS A 555 -64.84 37.13 -101.52
C LYS A 555 -66.24 37.75 -101.69
N ASP A 556 -66.82 38.25 -100.62
CA ASP A 556 -68.18 38.80 -100.65
C ASP A 556 -68.21 40.19 -101.34
N GLU A 557 -67.11 40.95 -101.25
CA GLU A 557 -66.85 42.17 -102.03
C GLU A 557 -66.59 41.87 -103.52
N LEU A 558 -65.92 40.76 -103.84
CA LEU A 558 -65.82 40.24 -105.21
C LEU A 558 -67.20 39.82 -105.75
N GLU A 559 -68.02 39.17 -104.94
CA GLU A 559 -69.37 38.74 -105.31
C GLU A 559 -70.29 39.95 -105.56
N LEU A 560 -70.24 40.98 -104.69
CA LEU A 560 -70.93 42.26 -104.86
C LEU A 560 -70.47 43.05 -106.10
N THR A 561 -69.17 43.09 -106.40
CA THR A 561 -68.65 43.77 -107.60
C THR A 561 -68.97 43.00 -108.87
N GLN A 562 -68.96 41.67 -108.82
CA GLN A 562 -69.38 40.80 -109.92
C GLN A 562 -70.89 40.89 -110.20
N ASP A 563 -71.72 41.01 -109.16
CA ASP A 563 -73.15 41.30 -109.29
C ASP A 563 -73.42 42.69 -109.85
N SER A 564 -72.69 43.71 -109.38
CA SER A 564 -72.73 45.08 -109.93
C SER A 564 -72.35 45.10 -111.41
N TYR A 565 -71.34 44.32 -111.82
CA TYR A 565 -70.99 44.10 -113.22
C TYR A 565 -72.13 43.44 -114.00
N SER A 566 -72.83 42.47 -113.40
CA SER A 566 -74.00 41.83 -114.00
C SER A 566 -75.18 42.79 -114.18
N GLN A 567 -75.35 43.74 -113.27
CA GLN A 567 -76.40 44.77 -113.33
C GLN A 567 -76.08 45.81 -114.42
N LEU A 568 -74.85 46.33 -114.46
CA LEU A 568 -74.37 47.18 -115.56
C LEU A 568 -74.49 46.49 -116.93
N ALA A 569 -74.15 45.21 -117.03
CA ALA A 569 -74.29 44.43 -118.26
C ALA A 569 -75.76 44.26 -118.69
N LYS A 570 -76.70 44.12 -117.75
CA LYS A 570 -78.15 44.07 -118.02
C LYS A 570 -78.72 45.44 -118.43
N GLU A 571 -78.19 46.53 -117.90
CA GLU A 571 -78.65 47.89 -118.19
C GLU A 571 -78.16 48.40 -119.56
N LEU A 572 -76.92 48.04 -119.94
CA LEU A 572 -76.36 48.34 -121.27
C LEU A 572 -77.04 47.58 -122.42
N ALA A 573 -77.74 46.48 -122.13
CA ALA A 573 -78.36 45.59 -123.14
C ALA A 573 -79.58 46.18 -123.90
N LYS A 574 -79.94 47.46 -123.70
CA LYS A 574 -81.10 48.12 -124.31
C LYS A 574 -80.81 49.09 -125.47
N ARG A 575 -79.58 49.11 -126.00
CA ARG A 575 -79.26 49.79 -127.28
C ARG A 575 -78.31 48.94 -128.14
N GLN A 576 -78.48 49.04 -129.45
CA GLN A 576 -77.71 48.39 -130.52
C GLN A 576 -77.57 49.37 -131.71
N PRO A 577 -76.66 49.16 -132.68
CA PRO A 577 -75.54 48.21 -132.76
C PRO A 577 -74.20 48.90 -133.17
N SER A 578 -73.24 48.15 -133.74
CA SER A 578 -72.14 48.60 -134.64
C SER A 578 -70.75 48.85 -133.98
N PRO A 579 -69.63 48.81 -134.74
CA PRO A 579 -68.41 48.10 -134.28
C PRO A 579 -67.07 48.89 -134.31
N GLY A 580 -66.01 48.28 -133.76
CA GLY A 580 -64.60 48.74 -133.86
C GLY A 580 -63.61 47.68 -133.34
N ILE A 581 -62.34 47.74 -133.79
CA ILE A 581 -61.24 46.79 -133.47
C ILE A 581 -59.96 47.58 -133.10
N ALA A 582 -58.99 46.89 -132.45
CA ALA A 582 -57.70 47.34 -131.90
C ALA A 582 -57.82 47.81 -130.44
N GLN A 583 -57.40 46.99 -129.46
CA GLN A 583 -56.01 46.71 -129.03
C GLN A 583 -55.36 47.88 -128.30
N ASP A 584 -54.93 47.63 -127.06
CA ASP A 584 -53.48 47.60 -126.82
C ASP A 584 -53.12 46.55 -125.75
N HIS A 585 -51.83 46.21 -125.65
CA HIS A 585 -51.28 45.18 -124.78
C HIS A 585 -50.03 45.72 -124.07
N VAL A 586 -50.10 45.84 -122.74
CA VAL A 586 -48.93 46.22 -121.93
C VAL A 586 -48.45 45.00 -121.15
N MET A 587 -47.46 44.31 -121.73
CA MET A 587 -46.44 43.66 -120.92
C MET A 587 -45.66 44.74 -120.19
N THR A 588 -45.36 44.54 -118.90
CA THR A 588 -44.19 45.18 -118.28
C THR A 588 -42.98 44.31 -118.56
N ASP A 589 -41.87 44.93 -118.97
CA ASP A 589 -40.66 44.23 -119.43
C ASP A 589 -40.11 43.20 -118.43
N PRO A 590 -39.38 42.17 -118.92
CA PRO A 590 -38.49 41.39 -118.08
C PRO A 590 -37.48 42.34 -117.40
N GLN A 591 -37.24 42.20 -116.10
CA GLN A 591 -36.30 43.10 -115.42
C GLN A 591 -34.87 42.57 -115.53
N HIS A 592 -33.99 43.32 -116.18
CA HIS A 592 -32.58 42.95 -116.34
C HIS A 592 -31.77 43.32 -115.08
N HIS A 593 -30.81 42.48 -114.70
CA HIS A 593 -29.85 42.71 -113.62
C HIS A 593 -28.43 42.33 -114.07
N ILE A 594 -27.42 43.15 -113.72
CA ILE A 594 -26.01 42.88 -114.03
C ILE A 594 -25.34 42.34 -112.76
N VAL A 595 -24.78 41.14 -112.87
CA VAL A 595 -24.25 40.38 -111.72
C VAL A 595 -22.99 41.05 -111.15
N GLU A 596 -22.99 41.33 -109.84
CA GLU A 596 -21.87 41.96 -109.14
C GLU A 596 -20.81 40.93 -108.67
N GLU A 597 -19.59 41.39 -108.32
CA GLU A 597 -18.51 40.49 -107.92
C GLU A 597 -18.81 39.76 -106.60
N GLY A 598 -18.87 38.43 -106.65
CA GLY A 598 -19.26 37.57 -105.51
C GLY A 598 -20.77 37.39 -105.33
N GLU A 599 -21.61 37.97 -106.19
CA GLU A 599 -23.06 37.74 -106.17
C GLU A 599 -23.42 36.32 -106.66
N THR A 600 -24.57 35.77 -106.24
CA THR A 600 -25.03 34.43 -106.63
C THR A 600 -26.52 34.44 -106.96
N LEU A 601 -27.04 33.45 -107.69
CA LEU A 601 -28.48 33.35 -107.96
C LEU A 601 -29.33 33.30 -106.69
N MET A 602 -28.80 32.79 -105.57
CA MET A 602 -29.50 32.80 -104.29
C MET A 602 -29.55 34.22 -103.68
N HIS A 603 -28.47 35.00 -103.81
CA HIS A 603 -28.46 36.42 -103.42
C HIS A 603 -29.39 37.26 -104.31
N ILE A 604 -29.35 37.08 -105.63
CA ILE A 604 -30.22 37.78 -106.59
C ILE A 604 -31.69 37.40 -106.37
N SER A 605 -31.99 36.10 -106.17
CA SER A 605 -33.33 35.63 -105.80
C SER A 605 -33.81 36.23 -104.46
N MET A 606 -32.91 36.46 -103.50
CA MET A 606 -33.24 37.14 -102.25
C MET A 606 -33.52 38.64 -102.46
N LYS A 607 -32.72 39.31 -103.30
CA LYS A 607 -32.82 40.73 -103.69
C LYS A 607 -34.15 41.05 -104.41
N TYR A 608 -34.55 40.22 -105.38
CA TYR A 608 -35.73 40.46 -106.21
C TYR A 608 -37.02 39.78 -105.73
N TYR A 609 -36.94 38.57 -105.15
CA TYR A 609 -38.14 37.84 -104.71
C TYR A 609 -38.32 37.72 -103.19
N GLY A 610 -37.43 38.32 -102.39
CA GLY A 610 -37.45 38.18 -100.93
C GLY A 610 -37.18 36.75 -100.44
N THR A 611 -36.66 35.86 -101.28
CA THR A 611 -36.38 34.46 -100.89
C THR A 611 -35.24 33.86 -101.70
N THR A 612 -34.32 33.18 -101.03
CA THR A 612 -33.28 32.37 -101.68
C THR A 612 -33.83 31.18 -102.48
N ARG A 613 -35.13 30.82 -102.35
CA ARG A 613 -35.70 29.59 -102.92
C ARG A 613 -36.09 29.65 -104.40
N LYS A 614 -36.20 30.84 -105.02
CA LYS A 614 -36.68 31.02 -106.40
C LYS A 614 -35.56 31.07 -107.46
N TRP A 615 -34.29 30.97 -107.06
CA TRP A 615 -33.10 31.01 -107.92
C TRP A 615 -33.20 30.18 -109.21
N ARG A 616 -33.85 29.01 -109.15
CA ARG A 616 -34.06 28.14 -110.32
C ARG A 616 -34.88 28.77 -111.44
N ARG A 617 -35.79 29.72 -111.15
CA ARG A 617 -36.53 30.46 -112.19
C ARG A 617 -35.61 31.39 -112.97
N ILE A 618 -34.72 32.09 -112.27
CA ILE A 618 -33.70 32.95 -112.88
C ILE A 618 -32.79 32.08 -113.77
N LEU A 619 -32.33 30.93 -113.26
CA LEU A 619 -31.51 30.00 -114.05
C LEU A 619 -32.23 29.47 -115.29
N GLU A 620 -33.51 29.09 -115.17
CA GLU A 620 -34.29 28.53 -116.29
C GLU A 620 -34.55 29.56 -117.40
N SER A 621 -34.68 30.84 -117.05
CA SER A 621 -34.86 31.94 -117.99
C SER A 621 -33.55 32.53 -118.54
N ASN A 622 -32.39 31.97 -118.18
CA ASN A 622 -31.07 32.41 -118.64
C ASN A 622 -30.16 31.20 -118.99
N ARG A 623 -30.74 30.08 -119.46
CA ARG A 623 -30.00 28.84 -119.82
C ARG A 623 -29.04 29.00 -121.00
N ASP A 624 -29.26 30.03 -121.79
CA ASP A 624 -28.45 30.50 -122.91
C ASP A 624 -27.20 31.28 -122.46
N VAL A 625 -27.26 31.94 -121.29
CA VAL A 625 -26.14 32.74 -120.73
C VAL A 625 -25.42 32.01 -119.58
N ILE A 626 -26.13 31.23 -118.76
CA ILE A 626 -25.59 30.54 -117.57
C ILE A 626 -25.48 29.03 -117.84
N ALA A 627 -24.28 28.55 -118.14
CA ALA A 627 -23.99 27.13 -118.39
C ALA A 627 -23.86 26.27 -117.10
N ASP A 628 -23.52 26.88 -115.95
CA ASP A 628 -23.32 26.21 -114.65
C ASP A 628 -23.88 27.10 -113.53
N GLU A 629 -24.81 26.57 -112.74
CA GLU A 629 -25.49 27.28 -111.66
C GLU A 629 -24.56 27.80 -110.55
N ASN A 630 -23.34 27.23 -110.45
CA ASN A 630 -22.33 27.60 -109.47
C ASN A 630 -21.21 28.50 -110.05
N LYS A 631 -21.28 28.86 -111.34
CA LYS A 631 -20.24 29.66 -112.03
C LYS A 631 -20.82 30.75 -112.92
N ILE A 632 -21.35 31.80 -112.30
CA ILE A 632 -21.75 33.03 -112.99
C ILE A 632 -20.59 34.03 -112.94
N GLN A 633 -20.32 34.69 -114.06
CA GLN A 633 -19.25 35.69 -114.14
C GLN A 633 -19.79 37.08 -113.77
N PRO A 634 -19.07 37.87 -112.95
CA PRO A 634 -19.42 39.26 -112.71
C PRO A 634 -19.46 40.05 -114.03
N GLY A 635 -20.38 40.99 -114.15
CA GLY A 635 -20.66 41.72 -115.39
C GLY A 635 -21.58 40.99 -116.38
N THR A 636 -22.02 39.76 -116.08
CA THR A 636 -23.07 39.09 -116.88
C THR A 636 -24.41 39.77 -116.65
N GLU A 637 -25.10 40.13 -117.73
CA GLU A 637 -26.49 40.60 -117.69
C GLU A 637 -27.45 39.41 -117.73
N ILE A 638 -28.43 39.39 -116.82
CA ILE A 638 -29.41 38.31 -116.68
C ILE A 638 -30.83 38.83 -116.51
N ILE A 639 -31.79 38.08 -117.04
CA ILE A 639 -33.23 38.36 -116.99
C ILE A 639 -33.83 37.87 -115.66
N ILE A 640 -34.61 38.70 -114.99
CA ILE A 640 -35.42 38.36 -113.81
C ILE A 640 -36.91 38.25 -114.22
N PRO A 641 -37.53 37.05 -114.18
CA PRO A 641 -38.96 36.83 -114.47
C PRO A 641 -39.95 37.09 -113.32
#